data_AF-A0A851JI62-F1
#
_entry.id   AF-A0A851JI62-F1
#
_cell.length_a   1.000
_cell.length_b   1.000
_cell.length_c   1.000
_cell.angle_alpha   90.00
_cell.angle_beta   90.00
_cell.angle_gamma   90.00
#
_symmetry.space_group_name_H-M   'P 1'
#
loop_
_entity.id
_entity.type
_entity.pdbx_description
1 polymer ?
#
loop_
_entity_poly.entity_id
_entity_poly.type
_entity_poly.pdbx_seq_one_letter_code
_entity_poly.pdbx_strand_id
1 'polypeptide(L)'
;ESGQLEQQLEEASTARRELDDASRQIKAFEKQVRTLKQEREDLNKELAESSDRLKSQAKELKDAHSQRKLAMQEFSEMNERLTDLHSQKQKLARQLRDKEEEMEVVMQKVESLRQELRRTERLKKELEVQAEAAAAEASKDRKLRERSEQYSKQLESEVEGLKQKQVGRSPGVSSIEHQQEITKLKADLEKKSVFYEEELSKREIMHANEIKSLKKELRDAESQQLALKKEIMVLKDKLEKTRRENQSEREEFEIEFKQKYEREKILLTEENKKLTNELDKLTTMFERLSMNNRQLEEEMRDLADKKESVAHWEAQITEIIQWVSDEKDARGYLQALASKMTEELEALRNSSLGARATDMPWKMRRFAKLDMSARLELQSALDAEIRAKQAIQDELNKVKASCISTECKLQESEKKNMELLADIERLKKETEELRSEKGVKHQDSQNSFLAFLNAPTSALDQFERSPSCIPANKGRRVTDHPPRSIHTPTMRTAYIGSGLSAPKPKAHQFVVKSFNTPTKCNQCTSLMVGLIRQGCTCEVCGFSCHVTCADKAPAVCPIPPEQTKGPLGIDPQKGIGTAYEGHVRVPKPAGVKKGWQRALAVICDFKLFLYDVAEGKASQPSVVVSQVIDMRDEEFSVSSVLASDVIHANRKDIPCIFRVTASQLSASSNKCSILILADGENEKSKWVGVLNELHRILKKNKLKDRSVYVPKEAYDSTLPLIKTTQSAAIIDHERIALGNEEGLFVVHVTKDEIIRVGDNKKVHQIELIPSEQLIAVISGRNRHVRLFPMAALDGRETEFYKLAETKGCQSIVSGHVRHGALTCLCVAMKRQVLCYELNQSKTCHKKIKEIQVQGNVQWMSIFSDRLCVGYQSGFLKYPLHGEGSPYSLLHPDDHTLSFISQQPTDAICAVEISNKEYLLCFSSVGVYVDCQGRRSRQQELMWPATPSSCCYNAPYLSVYSENAIDIFDVNSMEWIQTIPLKKVRPLNTEGSLNLLGLETVRLIYFKNKMAEGDELVVPETSDNSRKQMVRNINNKRRYSFRVPEEERMQQRRSMLRDPEMRNKLISNPTNFNHIAHMGPGDGIQILKDLPMNLRPQESRTVFSGSVSIPSITKSRTEPGRSMSASSGLAARSSAQNGSALRREFSGGSYGAKRQPMASPSDGSLSSGGLDQGSDAPTRDYEREDSDSPRHSTASNSSNLSSPPSPVSPHKTKSLSLESSDHVSWDS
;
A
#
# COMPACT_ATOMS: atom_id res chain seq x y z
N GLU A 1 -4.34 119.62 -47.24
CA GLU A 1 -4.24 118.99 -45.90
C GLU A 1 -5.25 117.86 -45.71
N SER A 2 -6.57 118.09 -45.63
CA SER A 2 -7.57 117.02 -45.33
C SER A 2 -7.37 115.69 -46.09
N GLY A 3 -7.33 115.71 -47.44
CA GLY A 3 -7.23 114.48 -48.24
C GLY A 3 -5.91 113.69 -48.08
N GLN A 4 -4.82 114.31 -47.63
CA GLN A 4 -3.57 113.59 -47.34
C GLN A 4 -3.66 112.84 -45.99
N LEU A 5 -4.45 113.34 -45.05
CA LEU A 5 -4.73 112.66 -43.78
C LEU A 5 -5.65 111.45 -43.97
N GLU A 6 -6.67 111.55 -44.82
CA GLU A 6 -7.53 110.40 -45.17
C GLU A 6 -6.74 109.31 -45.89
N GLN A 7 -5.92 109.67 -46.90
CA GLN A 7 -5.08 108.68 -47.60
C GLN A 7 -4.10 107.97 -46.65
N GLN A 8 -3.42 108.71 -45.76
CA GLN A 8 -2.52 108.10 -44.76
C GLN A 8 -3.26 107.22 -43.75
N LEU A 9 -4.50 107.56 -43.38
CA LEU A 9 -5.31 106.73 -42.49
C LEU A 9 -5.76 105.44 -43.18
N GLU A 10 -6.13 105.51 -44.47
CA GLU A 10 -6.54 104.34 -45.24
C GLU A 10 -5.35 103.42 -45.53
N GLU A 11 -4.19 103.95 -45.91
CA GLU A 11 -2.92 103.21 -46.05
C GLU A 11 -2.47 102.55 -44.72
N ALA A 12 -2.65 103.24 -43.58
CA ALA A 12 -2.43 102.63 -42.27
C ALA A 12 -3.45 101.51 -41.96
N SER A 13 -4.68 101.62 -42.47
CA SER A 13 -5.73 100.62 -42.28
C SER A 13 -5.54 99.36 -43.16
N THR A 14 -4.93 99.49 -44.33
CA THR A 14 -4.57 98.34 -45.20
C THR A 14 -3.32 97.66 -44.66
N ALA A 15 -2.25 98.41 -44.36
CA ALA A 15 -1.04 97.88 -43.73
C ALA A 15 -1.33 97.13 -42.41
N ARG A 16 -2.30 97.62 -41.60
CA ARG A 16 -2.75 96.91 -40.39
C ARG A 16 -3.50 95.61 -40.70
N ARG A 17 -4.36 95.59 -41.74
CA ARG A 17 -5.05 94.36 -42.18
C ARG A 17 -4.05 93.32 -42.70
N GLU A 18 -3.07 93.74 -43.49
CA GLU A 18 -1.98 92.89 -43.96
C GLU A 18 -1.15 92.31 -42.79
N LEU A 19 -0.89 93.09 -41.75
CA LEU A 19 -0.23 92.63 -40.52
C LEU A 19 -1.07 91.62 -39.72
N ASP A 20 -2.39 91.84 -39.61
CA ASP A 20 -3.30 90.92 -38.93
C ASP A 20 -3.46 89.60 -39.71
N ASP A 21 -3.53 89.63 -41.04
CA ASP A 21 -3.58 88.43 -41.89
C ASP A 21 -2.24 87.69 -41.94
N ALA A 22 -1.10 88.40 -41.99
CA ALA A 22 0.21 87.80 -41.80
C ALA A 22 0.32 87.14 -40.41
N SER A 23 -0.21 87.74 -39.35
CA SER A 23 -0.26 87.14 -38.01
C SER A 23 -1.11 85.87 -37.97
N ARG A 24 -2.25 85.83 -38.68
CA ARG A 24 -3.07 84.62 -38.84
C ARG A 24 -2.31 83.52 -39.58
N GLN A 25 -1.61 83.87 -40.65
CA GLN A 25 -0.87 82.91 -41.47
C GLN A 25 0.37 82.36 -40.75
N ILE A 26 1.08 83.19 -39.97
CA ILE A 26 2.14 82.72 -39.06
C ILE A 26 1.58 81.74 -38.03
N LYS A 27 0.45 82.05 -37.38
CA LYS A 27 -0.20 81.13 -36.41
C LYS A 27 -0.67 79.81 -37.07
N ALA A 28 -1.07 79.84 -38.33
CA ALA A 28 -1.38 78.63 -39.10
C ALA A 28 -0.13 77.77 -39.34
N PHE A 29 0.99 78.38 -39.78
CA PHE A 29 2.26 77.67 -39.94
C PHE A 29 2.82 77.15 -38.61
N GLU A 30 2.74 77.91 -37.51
CA GLU A 30 3.12 77.44 -36.17
C GLU A 30 2.29 76.23 -35.70
N LYS A 31 1.01 76.15 -36.10
CA LYS A 31 0.17 74.99 -35.82
C LYS A 31 0.62 73.79 -36.66
N GLN A 32 0.86 73.99 -37.96
CA GLN A 32 1.33 72.95 -38.86
C GLN A 32 2.71 72.39 -38.44
N VAL A 33 3.65 73.27 -38.04
CA VAL A 33 4.96 72.87 -37.50
C VAL A 33 4.85 72.11 -36.18
N ARG A 34 3.84 72.40 -35.34
CA ARG A 34 3.56 71.61 -34.14
C ARG A 34 3.03 70.21 -34.49
N THR A 35 2.08 70.11 -35.44
CA THR A 35 1.57 68.82 -35.93
C THR A 35 2.68 67.96 -36.55
N LEU A 36 3.49 68.52 -37.46
CA LEU A 36 4.62 67.81 -38.09
C LEU A 36 5.70 67.36 -37.09
N LYS A 37 5.89 68.09 -35.98
CA LYS A 37 6.80 67.66 -34.89
C LYS A 37 6.24 66.46 -34.14
N GLN A 38 4.93 66.46 -33.83
CA GLN A 38 4.24 65.35 -33.19
C GLN A 38 4.28 64.09 -34.06
N GLU A 39 3.87 64.20 -35.33
CA GLU A 39 3.92 63.09 -36.30
C GLU A 39 5.34 62.48 -36.42
N ARG A 40 6.37 63.32 -36.44
CA ARG A 40 7.78 62.90 -36.44
C ARG A 40 8.17 62.17 -35.13
N GLU A 41 7.66 62.59 -33.99
CA GLU A 41 7.96 61.97 -32.69
C GLU A 41 7.21 60.64 -32.53
N ASP A 42 5.98 60.55 -33.01
CA ASP A 42 5.20 59.31 -33.08
C ASP A 42 5.84 58.29 -34.04
N LEU A 43 6.25 58.71 -35.25
CA LEU A 43 6.98 57.85 -36.20
C LEU A 43 8.34 57.38 -35.66
N ASN A 44 9.07 58.21 -34.91
CA ASN A 44 10.30 57.78 -34.25
C ASN A 44 10.04 56.74 -33.16
N LYS A 45 8.92 56.85 -32.44
CA LYS A 45 8.49 55.85 -31.45
C LYS A 45 8.11 54.53 -32.13
N GLU A 46 7.32 54.56 -33.19
CA GLU A 46 6.98 53.36 -33.99
C GLU A 46 8.22 52.68 -34.55
N LEU A 47 9.19 53.46 -35.05
CA LEU A 47 10.48 52.96 -35.53
C LEU A 47 11.28 52.29 -34.40
N ALA A 48 11.37 52.90 -33.22
CA ALA A 48 12.03 52.31 -32.06
C ALA A 48 11.36 50.99 -31.62
N GLU A 49 10.03 50.96 -31.52
CA GLU A 49 9.29 49.74 -31.20
C GLU A 49 9.49 48.65 -32.27
N SER A 50 9.53 49.01 -33.55
CA SER A 50 9.80 48.05 -34.65
C SER A 50 11.22 47.47 -34.57
N SER A 51 12.20 48.30 -34.17
CA SER A 51 13.58 47.88 -33.92
C SER A 51 13.67 46.86 -32.78
N ASP A 52 12.95 47.07 -31.69
CA ASP A 52 12.94 46.15 -30.55
C ASP A 52 12.14 44.86 -30.83
N ARG A 53 11.04 44.95 -31.60
CA ARG A 53 10.34 43.76 -32.14
C ARG A 53 11.24 42.91 -33.04
N LEU A 54 12.08 43.52 -33.90
CA LEU A 54 13.07 42.80 -34.69
C LEU A 54 14.18 42.16 -33.83
N LYS A 55 14.60 42.82 -32.73
CA LYS A 55 15.59 42.26 -31.79
C LYS A 55 15.04 41.05 -31.03
N SER A 56 13.77 41.05 -30.62
CA SER A 56 13.17 39.89 -29.95
C SER A 56 13.07 38.69 -30.88
N GLN A 57 12.55 38.88 -32.10
CA GLN A 57 12.49 37.83 -33.13
C GLN A 57 13.88 37.27 -33.48
N ALA A 58 14.90 38.14 -33.58
CA ALA A 58 16.29 37.71 -33.83
C ALA A 58 16.91 36.93 -32.66
N LYS A 59 16.40 37.08 -31.43
CA LYS A 59 16.76 36.26 -30.27
C LYS A 59 16.02 34.93 -30.30
N GLU A 60 14.69 34.96 -30.44
CA GLU A 60 13.84 33.75 -30.51
C GLU A 60 14.32 32.78 -31.60
N LEU A 61 14.71 33.29 -32.77
CA LEU A 61 15.24 32.48 -33.88
C LEU A 61 16.60 31.84 -33.54
N LYS A 62 17.47 32.51 -32.76
CA LYS A 62 18.72 31.92 -32.24
C LYS A 62 18.43 30.85 -31.19
N ASP A 63 17.52 31.12 -30.26
CA ASP A 63 17.15 30.20 -29.19
C ASP A 63 16.54 28.92 -29.81
N ALA A 64 15.63 29.04 -30.78
CA ALA A 64 15.07 27.91 -31.54
C ALA A 64 16.14 27.16 -32.37
N HIS A 65 17.12 27.85 -32.96
CA HIS A 65 18.24 27.19 -33.64
C HIS A 65 19.12 26.40 -32.66
N SER A 66 19.31 26.90 -31.43
CA SER A 66 20.05 26.19 -30.38
C SER A 66 19.31 24.92 -29.92
N GLN A 67 17.99 24.99 -29.74
CA GLN A 67 17.14 23.84 -29.40
C GLN A 67 17.17 22.77 -30.49
N ARG A 68 17.06 23.17 -31.77
CA ARG A 68 17.21 22.25 -32.90
C ARG A 68 18.57 21.54 -32.91
N LYS A 69 19.65 22.24 -32.57
CA LYS A 69 20.99 21.64 -32.48
C LYS A 69 21.09 20.62 -31.34
N LEU A 70 20.50 20.92 -30.18
CA LEU A 70 20.46 19.99 -29.04
C LEU A 70 19.66 18.72 -29.40
N ALA A 71 18.45 18.87 -29.94
CA ALA A 71 17.62 17.75 -30.36
C ALA A 71 18.29 16.87 -31.45
N MET A 72 19.08 17.46 -32.36
CA MET A 72 19.89 16.69 -33.31
C MET A 72 21.02 15.89 -32.63
N GLN A 73 21.63 16.42 -31.56
CA GLN A 73 22.61 15.67 -30.77
C GLN A 73 21.95 14.51 -30.02
N GLU A 74 20.85 14.76 -29.31
CA GLU A 74 20.09 13.74 -28.58
C GLU A 74 19.63 12.59 -29.51
N PHE A 75 19.20 12.93 -30.73
CA PHE A 75 18.86 11.94 -31.75
C PHE A 75 20.07 11.12 -32.22
N SER A 76 21.25 11.73 -32.36
CA SER A 76 22.48 11.00 -32.70
C SER A 76 22.91 10.04 -31.60
N GLU A 77 22.87 10.46 -30.33
CA GLU A 77 23.16 9.59 -29.18
C GLU A 77 22.13 8.45 -29.05
N MET A 78 20.84 8.71 -29.33
CA MET A 78 19.80 7.68 -29.36
C MET A 78 20.07 6.65 -30.46
N ASN A 79 20.51 7.10 -31.64
CA ASN A 79 20.84 6.22 -32.76
C ASN A 79 22.07 5.35 -32.48
N GLU A 80 23.12 5.89 -31.86
CA GLU A 80 24.28 5.11 -31.41
C GLU A 80 23.86 4.01 -30.41
N ARG A 81 23.10 4.38 -29.35
CA ARG A 81 22.55 3.42 -28.38
C ARG A 81 21.69 2.34 -29.03
N LEU A 82 20.95 2.66 -30.09
CA LEU A 82 20.16 1.69 -30.86
C LEU A 82 21.05 0.72 -31.67
N THR A 83 22.17 1.19 -32.25
CA THR A 83 23.15 0.30 -32.91
C THR A 83 23.86 -0.63 -31.90
N ASP A 84 24.18 -0.13 -30.71
CA ASP A 84 24.74 -0.93 -29.62
C ASP A 84 23.79 -2.05 -29.18
N LEU A 85 22.51 -1.72 -28.96
CA LEU A 85 21.47 -2.69 -28.61
C LEU A 85 21.26 -3.74 -29.72
N HIS A 86 21.36 -3.35 -30.99
CA HIS A 86 21.37 -4.29 -32.11
C HIS A 86 22.58 -5.24 -32.06
N SER A 87 23.77 -4.74 -31.71
CA SER A 87 24.97 -5.59 -31.55
C SER A 87 24.84 -6.56 -30.38
N GLN A 88 24.27 -6.11 -29.24
CA GLN A 88 24.04 -6.95 -28.06
C GLN A 88 23.00 -8.04 -28.35
N LYS A 89 21.91 -7.70 -29.04
CA LYS A 89 20.91 -8.66 -29.53
C LYS A 89 21.55 -9.73 -30.41
N GLN A 90 22.47 -9.36 -31.31
CA GLN A 90 23.16 -10.32 -32.18
C GLN A 90 24.14 -11.22 -31.42
N LYS A 91 24.82 -10.71 -30.37
CA LYS A 91 25.69 -11.50 -29.49
C LYS A 91 24.89 -12.54 -28.68
N LEU A 92 23.81 -12.11 -28.01
CA LEU A 92 22.91 -12.99 -27.25
C LEU A 92 22.26 -14.06 -28.15
N ALA A 93 21.88 -13.69 -29.37
CA ALA A 93 21.33 -14.61 -30.36
C ALA A 93 22.38 -15.57 -30.98
N ARG A 94 23.68 -15.41 -30.69
CA ARG A 94 24.69 -16.46 -30.95
C ARG A 94 24.78 -17.41 -29.75
N GLN A 95 25.01 -16.85 -28.56
CA GLN A 95 25.09 -17.59 -27.30
C GLN A 95 23.90 -18.52 -27.04
N LEU A 96 22.68 -18.14 -27.46
CA LEU A 96 21.51 -19.03 -27.38
C LEU A 96 21.65 -20.29 -28.26
N ARG A 97 22.09 -20.17 -29.53
CA ARG A 97 22.33 -21.33 -30.40
C ARG A 97 23.47 -22.19 -29.89
N ASP A 98 24.55 -21.56 -29.46
CA ASP A 98 25.71 -22.26 -28.89
C ASP A 98 25.27 -23.14 -27.68
N LYS A 99 24.30 -22.67 -26.88
CA LYS A 99 23.69 -23.44 -25.78
C LYS A 99 22.58 -24.42 -26.17
N GLU A 100 21.89 -24.19 -27.29
CA GLU A 100 20.97 -25.17 -27.90
C GLU A 100 21.76 -26.39 -28.42
N GLU A 101 22.88 -26.15 -29.12
CA GLU A 101 23.80 -27.19 -29.61
C GLU A 101 24.44 -28.00 -28.45
N GLU A 102 24.92 -27.33 -27.39
CA GLU A 102 25.38 -28.02 -26.16
C GLU A 102 24.29 -28.93 -25.55
N MET A 103 23.03 -28.47 -25.54
CA MET A 103 21.92 -29.22 -24.96
C MET A 103 21.51 -30.43 -25.81
N GLU A 104 21.59 -30.34 -27.14
CA GLU A 104 21.41 -31.51 -28.03
C GLU A 104 22.50 -32.57 -27.79
N VAL A 105 23.77 -32.17 -27.68
CA VAL A 105 24.88 -33.09 -27.38
C VAL A 105 24.69 -33.80 -26.03
N VAL A 106 24.22 -33.09 -25.01
CA VAL A 106 23.88 -33.69 -23.70
C VAL A 106 22.68 -34.64 -23.83
N MET A 107 21.65 -34.29 -24.60
CA MET A 107 20.46 -35.13 -24.82
C MET A 107 20.82 -36.45 -25.53
N GLN A 108 21.64 -36.40 -26.59
CA GLN A 108 22.13 -37.60 -27.27
C GLN A 108 22.92 -38.51 -26.32
N LYS A 109 23.76 -37.93 -25.44
CA LYS A 109 24.54 -38.67 -24.45
C LYS A 109 23.66 -39.36 -23.39
N VAL A 110 22.56 -38.71 -22.96
CA VAL A 110 21.58 -39.31 -22.05
C VAL A 110 20.88 -40.53 -22.69
N GLU A 111 20.52 -40.46 -23.98
CA GLU A 111 19.89 -41.62 -24.65
C GLU A 111 20.89 -42.77 -24.89
N SER A 112 22.17 -42.48 -25.13
CA SER A 112 23.23 -43.50 -25.16
C SER A 112 23.33 -44.24 -23.83
N LEU A 113 23.39 -43.53 -22.70
CA LEU A 113 23.43 -44.12 -21.36
C LEU A 113 22.18 -44.95 -21.05
N ARG A 114 20.99 -44.52 -21.51
CA ARG A 114 19.76 -45.33 -21.42
C ARG A 114 19.82 -46.60 -22.26
N GLN A 115 20.51 -46.60 -23.41
CA GLN A 115 20.72 -47.83 -24.18
C GLN A 115 21.70 -48.77 -23.50
N GLU A 116 22.78 -48.26 -22.90
CA GLU A 116 23.76 -49.05 -22.14
C GLU A 116 23.15 -49.70 -20.90
N LEU A 117 22.35 -48.98 -20.11
CA LEU A 117 21.60 -49.54 -18.98
C LEU A 117 20.68 -50.69 -19.44
N ARG A 118 19.95 -50.49 -20.55
CA ARG A 118 19.11 -51.54 -21.17
C ARG A 118 19.92 -52.70 -21.79
N ARG A 119 21.25 -52.63 -21.89
CA ARG A 119 22.14 -53.76 -22.25
C ARG A 119 22.65 -54.49 -21.00
N THR A 120 23.12 -53.75 -19.99
CA THR A 120 23.64 -54.36 -18.74
C THR A 120 22.56 -55.11 -17.97
N GLU A 121 21.31 -54.64 -17.98
CA GLU A 121 20.16 -55.38 -17.41
C GLU A 121 19.88 -56.73 -18.09
N ARG A 122 20.21 -56.91 -19.38
CA ARG A 122 20.06 -58.18 -20.10
C ARG A 122 21.18 -59.14 -19.73
N LEU A 123 22.42 -58.67 -19.81
CA LEU A 123 23.61 -59.43 -19.43
C LEU A 123 23.52 -59.92 -17.97
N LYS A 124 22.97 -59.10 -17.07
CA LYS A 124 22.70 -59.53 -15.69
C LYS A 124 21.77 -60.76 -15.64
N LYS A 125 20.63 -60.72 -16.34
CA LYS A 125 19.66 -61.83 -16.36
C LYS A 125 20.22 -63.09 -17.02
N GLU A 126 21.03 -62.94 -18.06
CA GLU A 126 21.70 -64.05 -18.74
C GLU A 126 22.70 -64.76 -17.80
N LEU A 127 23.48 -64.00 -17.01
CA LEU A 127 24.37 -64.54 -15.98
C LEU A 127 23.61 -65.21 -14.81
N GLU A 128 22.46 -64.64 -14.42
CA GLU A 128 21.59 -65.17 -13.36
C GLU A 128 21.05 -66.57 -13.75
N VAL A 129 20.59 -66.74 -15.00
CA VAL A 129 20.17 -68.04 -15.56
C VAL A 129 21.33 -69.03 -15.69
N GLN A 130 22.53 -68.58 -16.06
CA GLN A 130 23.71 -69.45 -16.13
C GLN A 130 24.13 -69.98 -14.75
N ALA A 131 24.01 -69.18 -13.70
CA ALA A 131 24.29 -69.60 -12.33
C ALA A 131 23.31 -70.67 -11.83
N GLU A 132 22.01 -70.53 -12.13
CA GLU A 132 21.00 -71.55 -11.81
C GLU A 132 21.26 -72.88 -12.53
N ALA A 133 21.64 -72.83 -13.81
CA ALA A 133 21.97 -74.02 -14.60
C ALA A 133 23.16 -74.79 -14.01
N ALA A 134 24.25 -74.08 -13.66
CA ALA A 134 25.44 -74.69 -13.03
C ALA A 134 25.11 -75.32 -11.66
N ALA A 135 24.27 -74.67 -10.85
CA ALA A 135 23.84 -75.21 -9.56
C ALA A 135 22.99 -76.49 -9.72
N ALA A 136 22.14 -76.56 -10.76
CA ALA A 136 21.37 -77.75 -11.09
C ALA A 136 22.26 -78.91 -11.59
N GLU A 137 23.30 -78.62 -12.38
CA GLU A 137 24.28 -79.62 -12.84
C GLU A 137 25.06 -80.25 -11.66
N ALA A 138 25.60 -79.42 -10.77
CA ALA A 138 26.29 -79.86 -9.56
C ALA A 138 25.38 -80.66 -8.59
N SER A 139 24.06 -80.51 -8.69
CA SER A 139 23.07 -81.34 -7.98
C SER A 139 22.91 -82.74 -8.57
N LYS A 140 23.03 -82.89 -9.90
CA LYS A 140 23.03 -84.21 -10.57
C LYS A 140 24.30 -84.98 -10.25
N ASP A 141 25.46 -84.31 -10.31
CA ASP A 141 26.76 -84.95 -10.18
C ASP A 141 26.99 -85.56 -8.78
N ARG A 142 26.54 -84.88 -7.71
CA ARG A 142 26.51 -85.44 -6.35
C ARG A 142 25.72 -86.76 -6.27
N LYS A 143 24.53 -86.81 -6.85
CA LYS A 143 23.66 -88.00 -6.85
C LYS A 143 24.23 -89.18 -7.64
N LEU A 144 25.09 -88.92 -8.63
CA LEU A 144 25.82 -89.97 -9.34
C LEU A 144 26.97 -90.52 -8.49
N ARG A 145 27.71 -89.67 -7.78
CA ARG A 145 28.77 -90.09 -6.85
C ARG A 145 28.20 -90.93 -5.70
N GLU A 146 27.11 -90.50 -5.06
CA GLU A 146 26.40 -91.22 -4.00
C GLU A 146 26.00 -92.65 -4.43
N ARG A 147 25.46 -92.80 -5.65
CA ARG A 147 25.09 -94.12 -6.21
C ARG A 147 26.31 -95.00 -6.51
N SER A 148 27.39 -94.41 -7.01
CA SER A 148 28.64 -95.14 -7.26
C SER A 148 29.27 -95.67 -5.97
N GLU A 149 29.22 -94.87 -4.90
CA GLU A 149 29.75 -95.24 -3.57
C GLU A 149 28.93 -96.36 -2.91
N GLN A 150 27.59 -96.32 -3.07
CA GLN A 150 26.69 -97.40 -2.63
C GLN A 150 27.02 -98.73 -3.33
N TYR A 151 27.27 -98.70 -4.64
CA TYR A 151 27.60 -99.90 -5.42
C TYR A 151 28.98 -100.50 -5.04
N SER A 152 29.98 -99.66 -4.73
CA SER A 152 31.29 -100.13 -4.22
C SER A 152 31.14 -100.92 -2.91
N LYS A 153 30.40 -100.36 -1.95
CA LYS A 153 30.17 -100.98 -0.64
C LYS A 153 29.39 -102.30 -0.73
N GLN A 154 28.54 -102.44 -1.74
CA GLN A 154 27.84 -103.69 -2.02
C GLN A 154 28.80 -104.79 -2.51
N LEU A 155 29.70 -104.47 -3.45
CA LEU A 155 30.74 -105.38 -3.92
C LEU A 155 31.75 -105.76 -2.82
N GLU A 156 32.14 -104.81 -1.98
CA GLU A 156 32.99 -105.05 -0.81
C GLU A 156 32.34 -106.06 0.16
N SER A 157 31.03 -105.93 0.41
CA SER A 157 30.28 -106.86 1.25
C SER A 157 30.17 -108.28 0.66
N GLU A 158 30.12 -108.43 -0.66
CA GLU A 158 30.10 -109.74 -1.33
C GLU A 158 31.48 -110.42 -1.26
N VAL A 159 32.57 -109.66 -1.43
CA VAL A 159 33.95 -110.16 -1.27
C VAL A 159 34.24 -110.61 0.16
N GLU A 160 33.79 -109.86 1.17
CA GLU A 160 34.00 -110.24 2.58
C GLU A 160 33.19 -111.50 2.95
N GLY A 161 31.97 -111.63 2.43
CA GLY A 161 31.13 -112.83 2.60
C GLY A 161 31.71 -114.10 1.97
N LEU A 162 32.54 -113.99 0.92
CA LEU A 162 33.25 -115.12 0.33
C LEU A 162 34.46 -115.55 1.18
N LYS A 163 35.25 -114.62 1.73
CA LYS A 163 36.37 -114.94 2.63
C LYS A 163 35.91 -115.74 3.86
N GLN A 164 34.75 -115.40 4.41
CA GLN A 164 34.27 -115.99 5.66
C GLN A 164 33.86 -117.47 5.56
N LYS A 165 33.78 -118.04 4.35
CA LYS A 165 33.54 -119.48 4.13
C LYS A 165 34.80 -120.35 4.16
N GLN A 166 36.00 -119.78 4.27
CA GLN A 166 37.26 -120.51 4.11
C GLN A 166 37.93 -120.96 5.44
N VAL A 167 37.16 -121.20 6.51
CA VAL A 167 37.69 -121.67 7.80
C VAL A 167 37.08 -123.01 8.20
N GLY A 168 37.76 -124.10 7.83
CA GLY A 168 37.68 -125.39 8.55
C GLY A 168 37.06 -126.60 7.83
N ARG A 169 37.82 -127.23 6.92
CA ARG A 169 37.97 -128.71 6.83
C ARG A 169 39.12 -129.12 5.87
N SER A 170 39.44 -130.43 5.87
CA SER A 170 40.63 -131.06 5.28
C SER A 170 40.62 -131.16 3.74
N PRO A 171 41.78 -131.36 3.07
CA PRO A 171 41.88 -131.27 1.62
C PRO A 171 41.23 -132.46 0.88
N GLY A 172 40.49 -132.17 -0.18
CA GLY A 172 39.89 -133.18 -1.06
C GLY A 172 39.21 -132.58 -2.30
N VAL A 173 39.90 -132.63 -3.44
CA VAL A 173 39.36 -132.58 -4.83
C VAL A 173 38.21 -131.58 -5.11
N SER A 174 38.48 -130.28 -4.95
CA SER A 174 37.62 -129.19 -5.49
C SER A 174 38.39 -127.92 -5.92
N SER A 175 39.72 -127.97 -5.94
CA SER A 175 40.57 -126.75 -5.99
C SER A 175 40.70 -126.08 -7.36
N ILE A 176 40.16 -126.64 -8.44
CA ILE A 176 40.43 -126.16 -9.82
C ILE A 176 39.43 -125.08 -10.24
N GLU A 177 38.13 -125.29 -10.01
CA GLU A 177 37.08 -124.33 -10.38
C GLU A 177 37.25 -123.00 -9.63
N HIS A 178 37.46 -123.08 -8.31
CA HIS A 178 37.75 -121.89 -7.49
C HIS A 178 39.04 -121.18 -7.91
N GLN A 179 40.06 -121.91 -8.40
CA GLN A 179 41.29 -121.29 -8.90
C GLN A 179 41.07 -120.55 -10.23
N GLN A 180 40.18 -121.05 -11.10
CA GLN A 180 39.74 -120.36 -12.31
C GLN A 180 38.83 -119.16 -12.02
N GLU A 181 37.95 -119.27 -11.02
CA GLU A 181 37.09 -118.18 -10.57
C GLU A 181 37.93 -117.04 -9.96
N ILE A 182 38.96 -117.36 -9.18
CA ILE A 182 39.93 -116.40 -8.66
C ILE A 182 40.75 -115.73 -9.78
N THR A 183 41.18 -116.43 -10.83
CA THR A 183 41.88 -115.78 -11.96
C THR A 183 40.94 -114.94 -12.82
N LYS A 184 39.67 -115.33 -12.98
CA LYS A 184 38.65 -114.51 -13.62
C LYS A 184 38.38 -113.22 -12.84
N LEU A 185 38.14 -113.32 -11.53
CA LEU A 185 37.93 -112.15 -10.65
C LEU A 185 39.16 -111.24 -10.62
N LYS A 186 40.38 -111.79 -10.66
CA LYS A 186 41.60 -110.98 -10.84
C LYS A 186 41.61 -110.27 -12.19
N ALA A 187 41.32 -110.95 -13.30
CA ALA A 187 41.31 -110.33 -14.63
C ALA A 187 40.22 -109.25 -14.79
N ASP A 188 39.07 -109.41 -14.14
CA ASP A 188 37.99 -108.41 -14.15
C ASP A 188 38.27 -107.24 -13.17
N LEU A 189 39.00 -107.49 -12.06
CA LEU A 189 39.58 -106.44 -11.20
C LEU A 189 40.65 -105.63 -11.95
N GLU A 190 41.54 -106.29 -12.69
CA GLU A 190 42.60 -105.67 -13.51
C GLU A 190 41.98 -104.70 -14.54
N LYS A 191 40.97 -105.17 -15.30
CA LYS A 191 40.19 -104.34 -16.23
C LYS A 191 39.51 -103.16 -15.55
N LYS A 192 38.98 -103.35 -14.33
CA LYS A 192 38.37 -102.27 -13.54
C LYS A 192 39.40 -101.26 -13.05
N SER A 193 40.60 -101.71 -12.67
CA SER A 193 41.71 -100.83 -12.31
C SER A 193 42.09 -99.95 -13.51
N VAL A 194 42.39 -100.55 -14.66
CA VAL A 194 42.73 -99.83 -15.90
C VAL A 194 41.61 -98.87 -16.32
N PHE A 195 40.35 -99.29 -16.26
CA PHE A 195 39.20 -98.42 -16.56
C PHE A 195 39.12 -97.20 -15.63
N TYR A 196 39.32 -97.38 -14.32
CA TYR A 196 39.32 -96.26 -13.38
C TYR A 196 40.56 -95.37 -13.55
N GLU A 197 41.72 -95.93 -13.88
CA GLU A 197 42.97 -95.20 -14.13
C GLU A 197 42.89 -94.33 -15.40
N GLU A 198 42.33 -94.86 -16.49
CA GLU A 198 41.97 -94.07 -17.68
C GLU A 198 40.97 -92.94 -17.35
N GLU A 199 39.95 -93.23 -16.55
CA GLU A 199 38.90 -92.27 -16.21
C GLU A 199 39.36 -91.20 -15.20
N LEU A 200 40.40 -91.51 -14.42
CA LEU A 200 41.09 -90.56 -13.55
C LEU A 200 42.02 -89.67 -14.38
N SER A 201 42.79 -90.25 -15.31
CA SER A 201 43.62 -89.50 -16.28
C SER A 201 42.79 -88.54 -17.14
N LYS A 202 41.60 -88.95 -17.62
CA LYS A 202 40.66 -88.05 -18.32
C LYS A 202 40.24 -86.86 -17.45
N ARG A 203 39.95 -87.08 -16.15
CA ARG A 203 39.61 -85.99 -15.21
C ARG A 203 40.81 -85.08 -14.95
N GLU A 204 42.02 -85.61 -14.81
CA GLU A 204 43.23 -84.79 -14.68
C GLU A 204 43.45 -83.91 -15.91
N ILE A 205 43.25 -84.43 -17.12
CA ILE A 205 43.31 -83.67 -18.37
C ILE A 205 42.21 -82.59 -18.42
N MET A 206 40.98 -82.90 -17.98
CA MET A 206 39.91 -81.90 -17.89
C MET A 206 40.25 -80.78 -16.90
N HIS A 207 40.66 -81.11 -15.67
CA HIS A 207 41.04 -80.12 -14.66
C HIS A 207 42.28 -79.31 -15.06
N ALA A 208 43.26 -79.92 -15.74
CA ALA A 208 44.41 -79.19 -16.29
C ALA A 208 44.00 -78.15 -17.34
N ASN A 209 43.01 -78.47 -18.19
CA ASN A 209 42.45 -77.54 -19.18
C ASN A 209 41.56 -76.46 -18.52
N GLU A 210 40.77 -76.81 -17.52
CA GLU A 210 39.95 -75.89 -16.72
C GLU A 210 40.83 -74.86 -15.97
N ILE A 211 41.87 -75.32 -15.27
CA ILE A 211 42.89 -74.48 -14.62
C ILE A 211 43.60 -73.58 -15.65
N LYS A 212 43.80 -74.05 -16.89
CA LYS A 212 44.41 -73.27 -17.98
C LYS A 212 43.46 -72.19 -18.51
N SER A 213 42.15 -72.42 -18.53
CA SER A 213 41.13 -71.40 -18.87
C SER A 213 41.03 -70.35 -17.77
N LEU A 214 40.88 -70.75 -16.51
CA LEU A 214 40.84 -69.85 -15.36
C LEU A 214 42.10 -68.97 -15.24
N LYS A 215 43.29 -69.53 -15.53
CA LYS A 215 44.54 -68.77 -15.61
C LYS A 215 44.62 -67.82 -16.82
N LYS A 216 43.81 -68.01 -17.87
CA LYS A 216 43.67 -67.02 -18.95
C LYS A 216 42.70 -65.92 -18.54
N GLU A 217 41.50 -66.30 -18.10
CA GLU A 217 40.43 -65.39 -17.66
C GLU A 217 40.91 -64.43 -16.55
N LEU A 218 41.71 -64.92 -15.60
CA LEU A 218 42.32 -64.07 -14.56
C LEU A 218 43.21 -62.97 -15.15
N ARG A 219 44.07 -63.30 -16.14
CA ARG A 219 44.96 -62.31 -16.79
C ARG A 219 44.19 -61.35 -17.69
N ASP A 220 43.15 -61.84 -18.37
CA ASP A 220 42.25 -61.01 -19.17
C ASP A 220 41.52 -60.01 -18.24
N ALA A 221 41.05 -60.44 -17.06
CA ALA A 221 40.43 -59.59 -16.03
C ALA A 221 41.43 -58.60 -15.37
N GLU A 222 42.67 -59.01 -15.08
CA GLU A 222 43.73 -58.12 -14.61
C GLU A 222 44.03 -57.01 -15.62
N SER A 223 44.04 -57.34 -16.92
CA SER A 223 44.23 -56.35 -17.99
C SER A 223 43.09 -55.34 -18.07
N GLN A 224 41.84 -55.79 -17.91
CA GLN A 224 40.66 -54.93 -17.84
C GLN A 224 40.67 -54.04 -16.59
N GLN A 225 41.08 -54.58 -15.43
CA GLN A 225 41.22 -53.79 -14.21
C GLN A 225 42.28 -52.69 -14.37
N LEU A 226 43.38 -52.95 -15.09
CA LEU A 226 44.40 -51.96 -15.40
C LEU A 226 43.90 -50.89 -16.37
N ALA A 227 43.07 -51.25 -17.37
CA ALA A 227 42.43 -50.30 -18.27
C ALA A 227 41.46 -49.37 -17.51
N LEU A 228 40.55 -49.92 -16.71
CA LEU A 228 39.60 -49.16 -15.90
C LEU A 228 40.32 -48.24 -14.90
N LYS A 229 41.43 -48.68 -14.29
CA LYS A 229 42.27 -47.82 -13.44
C LYS A 229 42.84 -46.60 -14.19
N LYS A 230 43.24 -46.75 -15.45
CA LYS A 230 43.69 -45.63 -16.29
C LYS A 230 42.55 -44.68 -16.64
N GLU A 231 41.38 -45.19 -17.01
CA GLU A 231 40.20 -44.37 -17.29
C GLU A 231 39.74 -43.56 -16.08
N ILE A 232 39.69 -44.19 -14.89
CA ILE A 232 39.39 -43.51 -13.62
C ILE A 232 40.40 -42.37 -13.35
N MET A 233 41.67 -42.55 -13.69
CA MET A 233 42.69 -41.50 -13.54
C MET A 233 42.46 -40.33 -14.51
N VAL A 234 42.14 -40.60 -15.78
CA VAL A 234 41.82 -39.58 -16.79
C VAL A 234 40.52 -38.84 -16.44
N LEU A 235 39.51 -39.53 -15.90
CA LEU A 235 38.27 -38.90 -15.45
C LEU A 235 38.48 -38.02 -14.21
N LYS A 236 39.37 -38.40 -13.29
CA LYS A 236 39.78 -37.55 -12.16
C LYS A 236 40.52 -36.29 -12.60
N ASP A 237 41.45 -36.39 -13.54
CA ASP A 237 42.17 -35.22 -14.07
C ASP A 237 41.22 -34.26 -14.80
N LYS A 238 40.33 -34.79 -15.65
CA LYS A 238 39.26 -33.99 -16.30
C LYS A 238 38.35 -33.31 -15.27
N LEU A 239 37.94 -34.01 -14.21
CA LEU A 239 37.12 -33.42 -13.15
C LEU A 239 37.86 -32.30 -12.42
N GLU A 240 39.13 -32.47 -12.07
CA GLU A 240 39.92 -31.46 -11.37
C GLU A 240 40.32 -30.28 -12.28
N LYS A 241 40.44 -30.51 -13.59
CA LYS A 241 40.54 -29.45 -14.60
C LYS A 241 39.25 -28.63 -14.64
N THR A 242 38.09 -29.27 -14.83
CA THR A 242 36.78 -28.60 -14.85
C THR A 242 36.49 -27.88 -13.53
N ARG A 243 36.94 -28.42 -12.39
CA ARG A 243 36.82 -27.78 -11.06
C ARG A 243 37.62 -26.48 -10.97
N ARG A 244 38.83 -26.44 -11.54
CA ARG A 244 39.67 -25.23 -11.61
C ARG A 244 39.10 -24.19 -12.58
N GLU A 245 38.60 -24.63 -13.74
CA GLU A 245 37.95 -23.75 -14.73
C GLU A 245 36.69 -23.09 -14.12
N ASN A 246 35.82 -23.87 -13.49
CA ASN A 246 34.64 -23.38 -12.74
C ASN A 246 35.00 -22.46 -11.55
N GLN A 247 36.21 -22.57 -11.00
CA GLN A 247 36.67 -21.69 -9.93
C GLN A 247 37.18 -20.36 -10.51
N SER A 248 37.95 -20.41 -11.61
CA SER A 248 38.40 -19.21 -12.35
C SER A 248 37.21 -18.36 -12.83
N GLU A 249 36.20 -18.99 -13.44
CA GLU A 249 34.98 -18.30 -13.90
C GLU A 249 34.22 -17.59 -12.76
N ARG A 250 34.24 -18.17 -11.54
CA ARG A 250 33.62 -17.55 -10.36
C ARG A 250 34.41 -16.36 -9.84
N GLU A 251 35.74 -16.49 -9.81
CA GLU A 251 36.64 -15.43 -9.36
C GLU A 251 36.60 -14.24 -10.34
N GLU A 252 36.55 -14.49 -11.65
CA GLU A 252 36.31 -13.47 -12.68
C GLU A 252 34.93 -12.80 -12.53
N PHE A 253 33.85 -13.57 -12.37
CA PHE A 253 32.51 -13.01 -12.17
C PHE A 253 32.40 -12.17 -10.88
N GLU A 254 33.08 -12.58 -9.80
CA GLU A 254 33.14 -11.81 -8.56
C GLU A 254 33.91 -10.49 -8.74
N ILE A 255 34.97 -10.49 -9.56
CA ILE A 255 35.71 -9.27 -9.94
C ILE A 255 34.84 -8.33 -10.80
N GLU A 256 34.16 -8.85 -11.82
CA GLU A 256 33.23 -8.03 -12.64
C GLU A 256 32.11 -7.43 -11.80
N PHE A 257 31.52 -8.22 -10.89
CA PHE A 257 30.45 -7.78 -10.00
C PHE A 257 30.94 -6.68 -9.05
N LYS A 258 32.12 -6.85 -8.42
CA LYS A 258 32.75 -5.81 -7.58
C LYS A 258 33.03 -4.53 -8.37
N GLN A 259 33.57 -4.63 -9.58
CA GLN A 259 33.80 -3.46 -10.44
C GLN A 259 32.48 -2.77 -10.82
N LYS A 260 31.40 -3.51 -11.12
CA LYS A 260 30.10 -2.92 -11.41
C LYS A 260 29.54 -2.19 -10.18
N TYR A 261 29.56 -2.83 -9.02
CA TYR A 261 29.12 -2.23 -7.76
C TYR A 261 29.88 -0.93 -7.44
N GLU A 262 31.20 -0.91 -7.62
CA GLU A 262 32.01 0.29 -7.34
C GLU A 262 31.73 1.42 -8.35
N ARG A 263 31.47 1.13 -9.64
CA ARG A 263 30.99 2.13 -10.62
C ARG A 263 29.62 2.71 -10.23
N GLU A 264 28.68 1.85 -9.86
CA GLU A 264 27.31 2.21 -9.48
C GLU A 264 27.30 3.07 -8.20
N LYS A 265 28.11 2.70 -7.22
CA LYS A 265 28.40 3.48 -6.00
C LYS A 265 29.02 4.85 -6.32
N ILE A 266 29.97 4.96 -7.25
CA ILE A 266 30.55 6.24 -7.66
C ILE A 266 29.46 7.14 -8.25
N LEU A 267 28.65 6.64 -9.19
CA LEU A 267 27.53 7.40 -9.78
C LEU A 267 26.55 7.88 -8.72
N LEU A 268 26.11 7.00 -7.81
CA LEU A 268 25.22 7.35 -6.70
C LEU A 268 25.83 8.41 -5.76
N THR A 269 27.14 8.38 -5.48
CA THR A 269 27.79 9.45 -4.70
C THR A 269 27.86 10.78 -5.44
N GLU A 270 27.98 10.77 -6.77
CA GLU A 270 27.97 12.00 -7.56
C GLU A 270 26.55 12.59 -7.71
N GLU A 271 25.53 11.75 -7.85
CA GLU A 271 24.13 12.15 -7.83
C GLU A 271 23.71 12.71 -6.47
N ASN A 272 24.05 12.04 -5.36
CA ASN A 272 23.83 12.58 -4.02
C ASN A 272 24.50 13.95 -3.86
N LYS A 273 25.74 14.11 -4.33
CA LYS A 273 26.44 15.41 -4.30
C LYS A 273 25.75 16.49 -5.14
N LYS A 274 25.17 16.14 -6.29
CA LYS A 274 24.35 17.06 -7.11
C LYS A 274 23.09 17.49 -6.35
N LEU A 275 22.37 16.53 -5.75
CA LEU A 275 21.16 16.79 -4.96
C LEU A 275 21.44 17.64 -3.71
N THR A 276 22.55 17.41 -2.99
CA THR A 276 22.97 18.29 -1.87
C THR A 276 23.20 19.73 -2.36
N ASN A 277 23.92 19.91 -3.47
CA ASN A 277 24.16 21.24 -4.05
C ASN A 277 22.87 21.93 -4.54
N GLU A 278 21.77 21.22 -4.76
CA GLU A 278 20.47 21.80 -5.11
C GLU A 278 19.61 22.07 -3.87
N LEU A 279 19.67 21.20 -2.86
CA LEU A 279 19.09 21.43 -1.55
C LEU A 279 19.66 22.68 -0.87
N ASP A 280 20.98 22.92 -0.97
CA ASP A 280 21.63 24.14 -0.44
C ASP A 280 21.14 25.42 -1.15
N LYS A 281 20.91 25.36 -2.48
CA LYS A 281 20.35 26.48 -3.27
C LYS A 281 18.89 26.75 -2.90
N LEU A 282 18.08 25.71 -2.72
CA LEU A 282 16.69 25.82 -2.31
C LEU A 282 16.58 26.34 -0.87
N THR A 283 17.43 25.87 0.03
CA THR A 283 17.51 26.33 1.43
C THR A 283 17.86 27.81 1.48
N THR A 284 18.92 28.24 0.79
CA THR A 284 19.32 29.67 0.74
C THR A 284 18.34 30.57 -0.03
N MET A 285 17.48 30.01 -0.88
CA MET A 285 16.32 30.73 -1.44
C MET A 285 15.18 30.86 -0.42
N PHE A 286 14.85 29.78 0.31
CA PHE A 286 13.83 29.77 1.35
C PHE A 286 14.18 30.70 2.51
N GLU A 287 15.42 30.70 2.99
CA GLU A 287 15.91 31.64 4.01
C GLU A 287 15.71 33.11 3.58
N ARG A 288 16.00 33.42 2.31
CA ARG A 288 15.82 34.76 1.75
C ARG A 288 14.36 35.18 1.65
N LEU A 289 13.47 34.25 1.25
CA LEU A 289 12.03 34.48 1.23
C LEU A 289 11.45 34.64 2.64
N SER A 290 11.91 33.83 3.60
CA SER A 290 11.53 33.90 5.01
C SER A 290 11.96 35.22 5.65
N MET A 291 13.20 35.68 5.40
CA MET A 291 13.66 37.01 5.80
C MET A 291 12.79 38.13 5.23
N ASN A 292 12.47 38.06 3.94
CA ASN A 292 11.62 39.05 3.28
C ASN A 292 10.18 39.05 3.84
N ASN A 293 9.61 37.86 4.11
CA ASN A 293 8.29 37.76 4.73
C ASN A 293 8.27 38.34 6.15
N ARG A 294 9.32 38.06 6.95
CA ARG A 294 9.45 38.62 8.29
C ARG A 294 9.56 40.15 8.28
N GLN A 295 10.27 40.72 7.29
CA GLN A 295 10.32 42.17 7.09
C GLN A 295 8.94 42.73 6.72
N LEU A 296 8.20 42.09 5.79
CA LEU A 296 6.83 42.51 5.45
C LEU A 296 5.87 42.40 6.63
N GLU A 297 6.03 41.42 7.52
CA GLU A 297 5.28 41.34 8.78
C GLU A 297 5.68 42.44 9.79
N GLU A 298 6.95 42.84 9.83
CA GLU A 298 7.43 43.98 10.61
C GLU A 298 6.82 45.28 10.08
N GLU A 299 6.87 45.53 8.77
CA GLU A 299 6.25 46.68 8.10
C GLU A 299 4.71 46.70 8.27
N MET A 300 4.04 45.54 8.25
CA MET A 300 2.61 45.41 8.53
C MET A 300 2.24 45.75 9.97
N ARG A 301 3.07 45.40 10.96
CA ARG A 301 2.89 45.80 12.37
C ARG A 301 3.10 47.30 12.52
N ASP A 302 4.17 47.83 11.96
CA ASP A 302 4.49 49.26 11.91
C ASP A 302 3.33 50.11 11.34
N LEU A 303 2.62 49.60 10.33
CA LEU A 303 1.44 50.25 9.76
C LEU A 303 0.18 50.12 10.62
N ALA A 304 0.03 49.02 11.38
CA ALA A 304 -1.06 48.86 12.34
C ALA A 304 -0.91 49.82 13.53
N ASP A 305 0.28 49.90 14.12
CA ASP A 305 0.60 50.80 15.24
C ASP A 305 0.40 52.27 14.82
N LYS A 306 0.85 52.64 13.61
CA LYS A 306 0.58 53.96 13.01
C LYS A 306 -0.92 54.23 12.87
N LYS A 307 -1.71 53.24 12.40
CA LYS A 307 -3.17 53.38 12.30
C LYS A 307 -3.85 53.55 13.66
N GLU A 308 -3.41 52.85 14.70
CA GLU A 308 -3.92 53.04 16.07
C GLU A 308 -3.57 54.45 16.59
N SER A 309 -2.35 54.93 16.35
CA SER A 309 -1.97 56.30 16.71
C SER A 309 -2.82 57.36 15.98
N VAL A 310 -3.16 57.16 14.71
CA VAL A 310 -4.05 58.07 13.95
C VAL A 310 -5.45 58.06 14.55
N ALA A 311 -6.02 56.89 14.87
CA ALA A 311 -7.32 56.79 15.53
C ALA A 311 -7.34 57.49 16.91
N HIS A 312 -6.21 57.46 17.64
CA HIS A 312 -6.06 58.22 18.89
C HIS A 312 -6.02 59.73 18.67
N TRP A 313 -5.32 60.22 17.63
CA TRP A 313 -5.35 61.64 17.25
C TRP A 313 -6.74 62.08 16.78
N GLU A 314 -7.45 61.27 16.00
CA GLU A 314 -8.83 61.53 15.57
C GLU A 314 -9.80 61.64 16.77
N ALA A 315 -9.62 60.78 17.78
CA ALA A 315 -10.36 60.87 19.04
C ALA A 315 -10.05 62.15 19.82
N GLN A 316 -8.78 62.52 20.00
CA GLN A 316 -8.39 63.77 20.65
C GLN A 316 -8.93 65.02 19.91
N ILE A 317 -8.87 65.02 18.58
CA ILE A 317 -9.44 66.11 17.75
C ILE A 317 -10.96 66.19 17.95
N THR A 318 -11.65 65.05 18.05
CA THR A 318 -13.09 65.01 18.31
C THR A 318 -13.43 65.56 19.69
N GLU A 319 -12.66 65.22 20.73
CA GLU A 319 -12.81 65.82 22.07
C GLU A 319 -12.58 67.34 22.05
N ILE A 320 -11.51 67.81 21.39
CA ILE A 320 -11.23 69.26 21.28
C ILE A 320 -12.37 69.99 20.54
N ILE A 321 -12.94 69.41 19.49
CA ILE A 321 -14.10 69.96 18.79
C ILE A 321 -15.32 70.04 19.71
N GLN A 322 -15.58 69.01 20.53
CA GLN A 322 -16.66 69.03 21.51
C GLN A 322 -16.45 70.13 22.55
N TRP A 323 -15.27 70.22 23.17
CA TRP A 323 -14.93 71.29 24.13
C TRP A 323 -15.10 72.70 23.54
N VAL A 324 -14.73 72.90 22.27
CA VAL A 324 -14.91 74.18 21.56
C VAL A 324 -16.39 74.45 21.25
N SER A 325 -17.20 73.41 20.99
CA SER A 325 -18.66 73.57 20.85
C SER A 325 -19.31 73.91 22.18
N ASP A 326 -18.97 73.19 23.25
CA ASP A 326 -19.51 73.41 24.59
C ASP A 326 -19.14 74.81 25.11
N GLU A 327 -17.91 75.28 24.87
CA GLU A 327 -17.52 76.66 25.20
C GLU A 327 -18.25 77.69 24.32
N LYS A 328 -18.43 77.42 23.02
CA LYS A 328 -19.19 78.28 22.12
C LYS A 328 -20.65 78.40 22.55
N ASP A 329 -21.28 77.30 22.95
CA ASP A 329 -22.67 77.28 23.38
C ASP A 329 -22.85 77.91 24.77
N ALA A 330 -21.89 77.70 25.69
CA ALA A 330 -21.83 78.43 26.95
C ALA A 330 -21.63 79.95 26.76
N ARG A 331 -20.77 80.36 25.82
CA ARG A 331 -20.60 81.77 25.40
C ARG A 331 -21.87 82.30 24.73
N GLY A 332 -22.57 81.49 23.95
CA GLY A 332 -23.88 81.82 23.36
C GLY A 332 -24.94 82.04 24.43
N TYR A 333 -24.98 81.19 25.47
CA TYR A 333 -25.85 81.34 26.63
C TYR A 333 -25.54 82.61 27.43
N LEU A 334 -24.25 82.88 27.69
CA LEU A 334 -23.79 84.10 28.35
C LEU A 334 -24.05 85.35 27.50
N GLN A 335 -23.96 85.26 26.18
CA GLN A 335 -24.26 86.37 25.27
C GLN A 335 -25.78 86.60 25.16
N ALA A 336 -26.61 85.56 25.16
CA ALA A 336 -28.07 85.70 25.25
C ALA A 336 -28.49 86.31 26.60
N LEU A 337 -27.87 85.88 27.70
CA LEU A 337 -28.07 86.48 29.04
C LEU A 337 -27.61 87.93 29.07
N ALA A 338 -26.43 88.24 28.50
CA ALA A 338 -25.92 89.60 28.42
C ALA A 338 -26.77 90.48 27.50
N SER A 339 -27.25 89.97 26.36
CA SER A 339 -28.21 90.67 25.49
C SER A 339 -29.51 90.94 26.21
N LYS A 340 -30.08 89.98 26.93
CA LYS A 340 -31.28 90.19 27.75
C LYS A 340 -31.05 91.21 28.86
N MET A 341 -29.92 91.13 29.57
CA MET A 341 -29.52 92.15 30.55
C MET A 341 -29.25 93.51 29.88
N THR A 342 -28.82 93.56 28.62
CA THR A 342 -28.68 94.79 27.84
C THR A 342 -30.02 95.32 27.38
N GLU A 343 -31.01 94.49 27.03
CA GLU A 343 -32.38 94.91 26.75
C GLU A 343 -33.07 95.45 28.01
N GLU A 344 -32.90 94.78 29.15
CA GLU A 344 -33.36 95.25 30.47
C GLU A 344 -32.63 96.55 30.89
N LEU A 345 -31.32 96.67 30.59
CA LEU A 345 -30.57 97.92 30.82
C LEU A 345 -30.89 99.01 29.79
N GLU A 346 -31.29 98.71 28.56
CA GLU A 346 -31.66 99.70 27.54
C GLU A 346 -33.09 100.21 27.73
N ALA A 347 -33.99 99.36 28.25
CA ALA A 347 -35.23 99.81 28.88
C ALA A 347 -34.99 100.82 30.02
N LEU A 348 -33.86 100.71 30.73
CA LEU A 348 -33.39 101.68 31.74
C LEU A 348 -32.52 102.82 31.16
N ARG A 349 -31.92 102.66 29.97
CA ARG A 349 -30.96 103.57 29.33
C ARG A 349 -31.53 104.43 28.19
N ASN A 350 -32.83 104.32 27.93
CA ASN A 350 -33.60 105.45 27.41
C ASN A 350 -33.49 106.69 28.33
N SER A 351 -32.97 106.53 29.56
CA SER A 351 -32.22 107.57 30.29
C SER A 351 -30.71 107.59 29.92
N SER A 352 -30.30 108.65 29.20
CA SER A 352 -28.92 109.17 29.07
C SER A 352 -27.79 108.31 28.42
N LEU A 353 -27.51 108.66 27.15
CA LEU A 353 -26.20 109.07 26.59
C LEU A 353 -24.88 108.42 27.08
N GLY A 354 -24.15 107.80 26.13
CA GLY A 354 -22.98 108.50 25.53
C GLY A 354 -21.54 108.06 25.88
N ALA A 355 -20.76 107.80 24.82
CA ALA A 355 -19.28 107.92 24.70
C ALA A 355 -18.37 107.01 25.56
N ARG A 356 -17.08 106.80 25.22
CA ARG A 356 -16.42 106.47 23.93
C ARG A 356 -15.06 105.80 24.26
N ALA A 357 -14.53 104.95 23.38
CA ALA A 357 -13.28 104.21 23.62
C ALA A 357 -12.01 105.00 23.26
N THR A 358 -10.90 104.67 23.94
CA THR A 358 -9.52 105.02 23.55
C THR A 358 -8.62 103.79 23.70
N ASP A 359 -8.01 103.33 22.60
CA ASP A 359 -7.14 102.14 22.58
C ASP A 359 -5.65 102.53 22.59
N MET A 360 -4.78 101.64 23.08
CA MET A 360 -3.37 101.96 23.37
C MET A 360 -2.37 101.30 22.40
N PRO A 361 -1.33 102.02 21.89
CA PRO A 361 -0.52 101.56 20.74
C PRO A 361 0.34 100.31 20.93
N TRP A 362 0.47 99.77 22.15
CA TRP A 362 1.31 98.59 22.41
C TRP A 362 0.70 97.29 21.86
N LYS A 363 -0.63 97.19 21.75
CA LYS A 363 -1.31 96.03 21.13
C LYS A 363 -0.81 95.77 19.71
N MET A 364 -0.72 96.81 18.87
CA MET A 364 -0.34 96.70 17.46
C MET A 364 1.05 96.08 17.26
N ARG A 365 2.03 96.39 18.13
CA ARG A 365 3.37 95.80 18.06
C ARG A 365 3.40 94.32 18.44
N ARG A 366 2.53 93.88 19.37
CA ARG A 366 2.37 92.46 19.72
C ARG A 366 1.65 91.70 18.60
N PHE A 367 0.61 92.29 18.02
CA PHE A 367 -0.08 91.75 16.85
C PHE A 367 0.86 91.59 15.66
N ALA A 368 1.62 92.62 15.26
CA ALA A 368 2.53 92.54 14.11
C ALA A 368 3.62 91.44 14.25
N LYS A 369 4.06 91.14 15.49
CA LYS A 369 5.02 90.04 15.73
C LYS A 369 4.36 88.65 15.70
N LEU A 370 3.12 88.54 16.18
CA LEU A 370 2.33 87.31 16.08
C LEU A 370 1.92 87.03 14.62
N ASP A 371 1.51 88.05 13.88
CA ASP A 371 1.16 87.99 12.45
C ASP A 371 2.37 87.55 11.61
N MET A 372 3.54 88.16 11.80
CA MET A 372 4.79 87.74 11.16
C MET A 372 5.16 86.28 11.46
N SER A 373 4.94 85.82 12.69
CA SER A 373 5.18 84.42 13.10
C SER A 373 4.18 83.47 12.44
N ALA A 374 2.87 83.76 12.57
CA ALA A 374 1.80 82.98 11.99
C ALA A 374 1.94 82.88 10.45
N ARG A 375 2.40 83.93 9.78
CA ARG A 375 2.63 83.93 8.33
C ARG A 375 3.80 83.02 7.89
N LEU A 376 4.85 82.90 8.72
CA LEU A 376 5.94 81.94 8.49
C LEU A 376 5.52 80.50 8.83
N GLU A 377 4.69 80.33 9.85
CA GLU A 377 4.13 79.05 10.27
C GLU A 377 3.14 78.50 9.23
N LEU A 378 2.28 79.39 8.68
CA LEU A 378 1.39 79.08 7.55
C LEU A 378 2.16 78.76 6.27
N GLN A 379 3.29 79.44 6.00
CA GLN A 379 4.17 79.13 4.87
C GLN A 379 4.79 77.73 5.03
N SER A 380 5.29 77.40 6.23
CA SER A 380 5.85 76.08 6.55
C SER A 380 4.81 74.96 6.43
N ALA A 381 3.58 75.20 6.91
CA ALA A 381 2.46 74.28 6.79
C ALA A 381 2.03 74.08 5.32
N LEU A 382 1.92 75.16 4.54
CA LEU A 382 1.61 75.10 3.12
C LEU A 382 2.67 74.33 2.33
N ASP A 383 3.96 74.59 2.58
CA ASP A 383 5.06 73.84 1.95
C ASP A 383 5.05 72.35 2.35
N ALA A 384 4.62 72.02 3.58
CA ALA A 384 4.47 70.64 4.03
C ALA A 384 3.27 69.95 3.37
N GLU A 385 2.13 70.63 3.24
CA GLU A 385 0.93 70.11 2.56
C GLU A 385 1.16 69.93 1.05
N ILE A 386 1.90 70.85 0.42
CA ILE A 386 2.36 70.70 -0.97
C ILE A 386 3.23 69.44 -1.11
N ARG A 387 4.23 69.24 -0.24
CA ARG A 387 5.07 68.03 -0.26
C ARG A 387 4.24 66.74 -0.06
N ALA A 388 3.27 66.75 0.85
CA ALA A 388 2.38 65.61 1.08
C ALA A 388 1.51 65.31 -0.14
N LYS A 389 0.93 66.34 -0.77
CA LYS A 389 0.15 66.20 -2.02
C LYS A 389 1.01 65.72 -3.19
N GLN A 390 2.27 66.16 -3.28
CA GLN A 390 3.24 65.66 -4.26
C GLN A 390 3.47 64.15 -4.09
N ALA A 391 3.77 63.70 -2.87
CA ALA A 391 4.03 62.28 -2.57
C ALA A 391 2.80 61.38 -2.84
N ILE A 392 1.60 61.84 -2.48
CA ILE A 392 0.34 61.13 -2.78
C ILE A 392 0.10 61.07 -4.29
N GLN A 393 0.42 62.14 -5.03
CA GLN A 393 0.28 62.18 -6.49
C GLN A 393 1.28 61.22 -7.18
N ASP A 394 2.50 61.10 -6.67
CA ASP A 394 3.52 60.19 -7.21
C ASP A 394 3.20 58.71 -6.93
N GLU A 395 2.75 58.36 -5.72
CA GLU A 395 2.27 57.00 -5.44
C GLU A 395 0.99 56.67 -6.22
N LEU A 396 0.07 57.63 -6.42
CA LEU A 396 -1.09 57.44 -7.30
C LEU A 396 -0.68 57.18 -8.76
N ASN A 397 0.36 57.86 -9.26
CA ASN A 397 0.90 57.63 -10.60
C ASN A 397 1.57 56.25 -10.72
N LYS A 398 2.30 55.83 -9.68
CA LYS A 398 2.96 54.52 -9.56
C LYS A 398 1.96 53.36 -9.46
N VAL A 399 0.86 53.53 -8.71
CA VAL A 399 -0.26 52.57 -8.65
C VAL A 399 -0.97 52.48 -10.01
N LYS A 400 -1.23 53.61 -10.68
CA LYS A 400 -1.78 53.60 -12.06
C LYS A 400 -0.88 52.86 -13.05
N ALA A 401 0.43 53.11 -13.03
CA ALA A 401 1.39 52.40 -13.88
C ALA A 401 1.42 50.90 -13.61
N SER A 402 1.34 50.49 -12.33
CA SER A 402 1.23 49.08 -11.93
C SER A 402 -0.06 48.44 -12.45
N CYS A 403 -1.21 49.12 -12.28
CA CYS A 403 -2.51 48.65 -12.72
C CYS A 403 -2.58 48.45 -14.25
N ILE A 404 -2.08 49.42 -15.03
CA ILE A 404 -1.95 49.31 -16.49
C ILE A 404 -1.01 48.14 -16.86
N SER A 405 0.09 47.93 -16.13
CA SER A 405 0.98 46.78 -16.36
C SER A 405 0.29 45.43 -16.10
N THR A 406 -0.60 45.34 -15.11
CA THR A 406 -1.40 44.12 -14.86
C THR A 406 -2.50 43.93 -15.90
N GLU A 407 -3.15 45.00 -16.36
CA GLU A 407 -4.19 44.96 -17.38
C GLU A 407 -3.64 44.51 -18.74
N CYS A 408 -2.51 45.06 -19.18
CA CYS A 408 -1.83 44.61 -20.40
C CYS A 408 -1.42 43.13 -20.33
N LYS A 409 -0.95 42.64 -19.17
CA LYS A 409 -0.61 41.21 -18.98
C LYS A 409 -1.84 40.30 -19.03
N LEU A 410 -2.98 40.77 -18.53
CA LEU A 410 -4.25 40.05 -18.64
C LEU A 410 -4.69 39.95 -20.10
N GLN A 411 -4.71 41.08 -20.83
CA GLN A 411 -5.03 41.11 -22.26
C GLN A 411 -4.08 40.25 -23.12
N GLU A 412 -2.78 40.24 -22.80
CA GLU A 412 -1.81 39.38 -23.49
C GLU A 412 -2.07 37.88 -23.22
N SER A 413 -2.49 37.53 -22.00
CA SER A 413 -2.90 36.18 -21.62
C SER A 413 -4.20 35.75 -22.32
N GLU A 414 -5.21 36.62 -22.34
CA GLU A 414 -6.48 36.41 -23.05
C GLU A 414 -6.26 36.23 -24.55
N LYS A 415 -5.40 37.04 -25.17
CA LYS A 415 -5.02 36.91 -26.58
C LYS A 415 -4.35 35.57 -26.86
N LYS A 416 -3.39 35.13 -26.03
CA LYS A 416 -2.76 33.81 -26.16
C LYS A 416 -3.76 32.66 -25.99
N ASN A 417 -4.74 32.82 -25.12
CA ASN A 417 -5.81 31.82 -24.93
C ASN A 417 -6.74 31.74 -26.16
N MET A 418 -7.08 32.88 -26.76
CA MET A 418 -7.80 32.95 -28.04
C MET A 418 -7.00 32.36 -29.21
N GLU A 419 -5.69 32.60 -29.27
CA GLU A 419 -4.78 32.00 -30.26
C GLU A 419 -4.72 30.47 -30.10
N LEU A 420 -4.59 29.96 -28.87
CA LEU A 420 -4.64 28.52 -28.58
C LEU A 420 -5.98 27.87 -28.94
N LEU A 421 -7.11 28.56 -28.74
CA LEU A 421 -8.43 28.08 -29.15
C LEU A 421 -8.57 28.02 -30.68
N ALA A 422 -8.05 29.03 -31.40
CA ALA A 422 -8.00 29.02 -32.86
C ALA A 422 -7.07 27.94 -33.42
N ASP A 423 -5.96 27.66 -32.74
CA ASP A 423 -5.03 26.58 -33.07
C ASP A 423 -5.65 25.20 -32.85
N ILE A 424 -6.37 25.00 -31.75
CA ILE A 424 -7.15 23.77 -31.50
C ILE A 424 -8.20 23.56 -32.60
N GLU A 425 -8.92 24.62 -33.02
CA GLU A 425 -9.92 24.49 -34.07
C GLU A 425 -9.30 24.24 -35.46
N ARG A 426 -8.15 24.86 -35.76
CA ARG A 426 -7.37 24.56 -36.97
C ARG A 426 -6.89 23.11 -36.98
N LEU A 427 -6.34 22.60 -35.86
CA LEU A 427 -5.87 21.22 -35.76
C LEU A 427 -7.03 20.20 -35.87
N LYS A 428 -8.22 20.50 -35.34
CA LYS A 428 -9.42 19.70 -35.62
C LYS A 428 -9.75 19.71 -37.11
N LYS A 429 -9.75 20.89 -37.74
CA LYS A 429 -10.07 21.05 -39.16
C LYS A 429 -9.06 20.33 -40.06
N GLU A 430 -7.76 20.42 -39.79
CA GLU A 430 -6.71 19.63 -40.45
C GLU A 430 -6.92 18.12 -40.22
N THR A 431 -7.35 17.70 -39.03
CA THR A 431 -7.67 16.28 -38.75
C THR A 431 -8.91 15.79 -39.51
N GLU A 432 -9.86 16.68 -39.80
CA GLU A 432 -11.07 16.39 -40.60
C GLU A 432 -10.76 16.46 -42.12
N GLU A 433 -9.87 17.35 -42.54
CA GLU A 433 -9.41 17.45 -43.94
C GLU A 433 -8.49 16.28 -44.30
N LEU A 434 -7.58 15.86 -43.41
CA LEU A 434 -6.81 14.61 -43.55
C LEU A 434 -7.69 13.33 -43.56
N ARG A 435 -8.91 13.41 -43.01
CA ARG A 435 -9.93 12.36 -43.11
C ARG A 435 -10.68 12.39 -44.44
N SER A 436 -10.73 13.55 -45.11
CA SER A 436 -11.47 13.78 -46.36
C SER A 436 -10.62 13.63 -47.62
N GLU A 437 -9.35 14.08 -47.61
CA GLU A 437 -8.49 14.12 -48.81
C GLU A 437 -8.02 12.75 -49.32
N LYS A 438 -8.12 11.68 -48.52
CA LYS A 438 -7.80 10.30 -48.96
C LYS A 438 -8.95 9.67 -49.76
N GLY A 439 -9.34 10.33 -50.85
CA GLY A 439 -10.61 10.12 -51.56
C GLY A 439 -10.55 9.54 -52.99
N VAL A 440 -9.41 9.06 -53.51
CA VAL A 440 -9.33 8.55 -54.90
C VAL A 440 -8.71 7.15 -55.02
N LYS A 441 -9.59 6.14 -54.99
CA LYS A 441 -9.65 4.90 -55.80
C LYS A 441 -8.34 4.32 -56.39
N HIS A 442 -8.02 3.07 -56.03
CA HIS A 442 -8.08 1.96 -57.02
C HIS A 442 -8.18 0.55 -56.37
N GLN A 443 -9.04 -0.28 -57.00
CA GLN A 443 -9.17 -1.75 -57.02
C GLN A 443 -8.88 -2.67 -55.81
N ASP A 444 -9.79 -3.62 -55.66
CA ASP A 444 -9.91 -4.62 -54.60
C ASP A 444 -8.84 -5.72 -54.60
N SER A 445 -8.39 -6.12 -53.41
CA SER A 445 -8.12 -7.53 -53.11
C SER A 445 -8.46 -7.83 -51.64
N GLN A 446 -8.95 -9.04 -51.38
CA GLN A 446 -9.67 -9.39 -50.15
C GLN A 446 -8.77 -9.45 -48.91
N ASN A 447 -9.11 -8.73 -47.82
CA ASN A 447 -9.15 -9.21 -46.41
C ASN A 447 -9.45 -8.08 -45.39
N SER A 448 -9.80 -8.47 -44.15
CA SER A 448 -10.06 -7.60 -42.96
C SER A 448 -11.40 -6.82 -42.93
N PHE A 449 -12.56 -7.47 -42.73
CA PHE A 449 -13.12 -7.96 -41.45
C PHE A 449 -13.96 -6.95 -40.62
N LEU A 450 -13.79 -5.63 -40.72
CA LEU A 450 -14.50 -4.65 -39.86
C LEU A 450 -15.66 -3.89 -40.54
N ALA A 451 -16.52 -4.60 -41.27
CA ALA A 451 -17.63 -4.00 -42.03
C ALA A 451 -18.95 -4.80 -41.98
N PHE A 452 -19.32 -5.37 -40.82
CA PHE A 452 -20.57 -6.15 -40.69
C PHE A 452 -21.46 -5.82 -39.47
N LEU A 453 -20.99 -5.05 -38.48
CA LEU A 453 -21.67 -4.86 -37.20
C LEU A 453 -22.05 -3.40 -36.88
N ASN A 454 -22.52 -2.65 -37.89
CA ASN A 454 -23.10 -1.31 -37.70
C ASN A 454 -24.28 -1.05 -38.67
N ALA A 455 -25.32 -1.89 -38.56
CA ALA A 455 -26.66 -1.59 -39.05
C ALA A 455 -27.69 -2.28 -38.11
N PRO A 456 -28.72 -1.59 -37.62
CA PRO A 456 -29.69 -2.17 -36.69
C PRO A 456 -30.78 -2.95 -37.44
N THR A 457 -31.15 -4.13 -36.93
CA THR A 457 -32.31 -4.89 -37.42
C THR A 457 -33.24 -5.26 -36.26
N SER A 458 -34.28 -4.45 -36.07
CA SER A 458 -35.52 -4.85 -35.39
C SER A 458 -36.64 -4.88 -36.43
N ALA A 459 -37.22 -6.06 -36.64
CA ALA A 459 -38.38 -6.27 -37.51
C ALA A 459 -39.13 -7.51 -37.02
N LEU A 460 -40.46 -7.37 -36.92
CA LEU A 460 -41.34 -8.16 -36.05
C LEU A 460 -41.02 -7.93 -34.55
N ASP A 461 -42.00 -7.82 -33.66
CA ASP A 461 -43.39 -8.27 -33.80
C ASP A 461 -44.43 -7.15 -33.73
N GLN A 462 -45.55 -7.32 -34.45
CA GLN A 462 -46.75 -6.49 -34.33
C GLN A 462 -47.96 -7.20 -34.98
N PHE A 463 -48.86 -7.76 -34.16
CA PHE A 463 -50.21 -7.20 -33.97
C PHE A 463 -51.07 -8.06 -33.02
N GLU A 464 -51.58 -7.43 -31.96
CA GLU A 464 -52.95 -7.67 -31.50
C GLU A 464 -53.72 -6.34 -31.51
N ARG A 465 -55.00 -6.39 -31.88
CA ARG A 465 -55.91 -5.24 -31.86
C ARG A 465 -57.36 -5.72 -31.82
N SER A 466 -58.19 -5.10 -30.99
CA SER A 466 -59.65 -5.35 -30.94
C SER A 466 -60.34 -4.27 -30.08
N PRO A 467 -61.68 -4.08 -30.18
CA PRO A 467 -62.64 -4.71 -31.11
C PRO A 467 -63.49 -3.69 -31.92
N SER A 468 -64.04 -4.09 -33.08
CA SER A 468 -65.30 -3.52 -33.64
C SER A 468 -65.89 -4.36 -34.80
N CYS A 469 -67.20 -4.64 -34.74
CA CYS A 469 -68.16 -4.99 -35.84
C CYS A 469 -67.83 -6.05 -36.93
N ILE A 470 -68.21 -7.32 -36.67
CA ILE A 470 -69.34 -8.11 -37.27
C ILE A 470 -69.87 -7.69 -38.69
N PRO A 471 -70.31 -8.59 -39.63
CA PRO A 471 -70.48 -10.07 -39.58
C PRO A 471 -69.88 -10.90 -40.78
N ALA A 472 -69.78 -12.26 -40.65
CA ALA A 472 -70.51 -13.25 -41.49
C ALA A 472 -70.05 -14.75 -41.43
N ASN A 473 -70.45 -15.47 -40.36
CA ASN A 473 -71.06 -16.83 -40.39
C ASN A 473 -70.28 -18.16 -40.72
N LYS A 474 -70.61 -19.22 -39.94
CA LYS A 474 -70.48 -20.71 -40.16
C LYS A 474 -69.26 -21.56 -39.69
N GLY A 475 -69.13 -21.77 -38.37
CA GLY A 475 -68.90 -23.10 -37.74
C GLY A 475 -67.48 -23.76 -37.77
N ARG A 476 -67.20 -24.88 -37.06
CA ARG A 476 -67.89 -25.61 -35.96
C ARG A 476 -66.99 -26.73 -35.34
N ARG A 477 -66.67 -26.67 -34.02
CA ARG A 477 -66.24 -27.80 -33.12
C ARG A 477 -64.79 -28.39 -33.37
N VAL A 478 -64.02 -29.06 -32.47
CA VAL A 478 -64.12 -29.44 -31.01
C VAL A 478 -62.79 -30.05 -30.45
N THR A 479 -62.44 -29.81 -29.15
CA THR A 479 -61.54 -30.61 -28.22
C THR A 479 -60.07 -30.95 -28.62
N ASP A 480 -59.10 -31.34 -27.75
CA ASP A 480 -58.93 -31.25 -26.28
C ASP A 480 -57.46 -31.41 -25.83
N HIS A 481 -57.13 -30.74 -24.72
CA HIS A 481 -56.37 -31.13 -23.49
C HIS A 481 -55.27 -32.26 -23.45
N PRO A 482 -54.26 -32.16 -22.54
CA PRO A 482 -53.02 -32.97 -22.53
C PRO A 482 -53.03 -34.19 -21.54
N PRO A 483 -51.93 -34.99 -21.45
CA PRO A 483 -51.05 -34.89 -20.28
C PRO A 483 -49.55 -35.26 -20.47
N ARG A 484 -48.80 -35.25 -19.35
CA ARG A 484 -47.35 -35.56 -19.17
C ARG A 484 -47.03 -37.07 -19.31
N SER A 485 -45.76 -37.42 -19.64
CA SER A 485 -45.02 -38.48 -18.91
C SER A 485 -43.49 -38.43 -19.10
N ILE A 486 -42.79 -39.11 -18.17
CA ILE A 486 -41.35 -39.28 -17.99
C ILE A 486 -40.82 -40.41 -18.90
N HIS A 487 -39.57 -40.32 -19.40
CA HIS A 487 -38.53 -41.37 -19.27
C HIS A 487 -37.21 -41.09 -20.05
N THR A 488 -36.10 -41.49 -19.44
CA THR A 488 -34.77 -41.73 -20.03
C THR A 488 -34.35 -43.18 -19.68
N PRO A 489 -33.22 -43.72 -20.19
CA PRO A 489 -32.78 -43.74 -21.59
C PRO A 489 -32.32 -45.17 -22.04
N THR A 490 -32.27 -45.48 -23.34
CA THR A 490 -31.60 -46.72 -23.81
C THR A 490 -30.89 -46.54 -25.16
N MET A 491 -29.65 -47.03 -25.24
CA MET A 491 -28.84 -47.08 -26.47
C MET A 491 -29.31 -48.17 -27.43
N ARG A 492 -29.33 -47.88 -28.74
CA ARG A 492 -29.08 -48.90 -29.79
C ARG A 492 -28.23 -48.32 -30.92
N THR A 493 -27.11 -48.98 -31.18
CA THR A 493 -26.20 -48.69 -32.29
C THR A 493 -26.80 -49.17 -33.62
N ALA A 494 -26.72 -48.34 -34.65
CA ALA A 494 -26.87 -48.75 -36.05
C ALA A 494 -25.76 -48.06 -36.87
N TYR A 495 -25.22 -48.75 -37.88
CA TYR A 495 -24.02 -48.32 -38.62
C TYR A 495 -24.29 -48.36 -40.13
N ILE A 496 -23.73 -47.38 -40.87
CA ILE A 496 -23.69 -47.27 -42.34
C ILE A 496 -25.04 -46.91 -43.03
N GLY A 497 -25.00 -45.97 -43.99
CA GLY A 497 -26.21 -45.55 -44.73
C GLY A 497 -26.07 -44.38 -45.73
N SER A 498 -24.93 -43.69 -45.80
CA SER A 498 -24.52 -42.72 -46.85
C SER A 498 -25.51 -41.60 -47.25
N GLY A 499 -25.31 -40.40 -46.67
CA GLY A 499 -25.86 -39.14 -47.18
C GLY A 499 -24.92 -37.97 -46.91
N LEU A 500 -24.30 -37.40 -47.95
CA LEU A 500 -23.25 -36.38 -47.80
C LEU A 500 -23.82 -34.97 -47.58
N SER A 501 -23.97 -34.58 -46.31
CA SER A 501 -23.86 -33.19 -45.90
C SER A 501 -23.10 -33.09 -44.58
N ALA A 502 -21.81 -32.74 -44.63
CA ALA A 502 -21.09 -32.40 -43.42
C ALA A 502 -21.78 -31.19 -42.75
N PRO A 503 -22.07 -31.23 -41.43
CA PRO A 503 -22.60 -30.05 -40.75
C PRO A 503 -21.57 -28.93 -40.87
N LYS A 504 -21.96 -27.79 -41.44
CA LYS A 504 -21.08 -26.62 -41.58
C LYS A 504 -20.49 -26.30 -40.20
N PRO A 505 -19.16 -26.14 -40.07
CA PRO A 505 -18.53 -25.83 -38.79
C PRO A 505 -19.14 -24.54 -38.25
N LYS A 506 -19.76 -24.63 -37.06
CA LYS A 506 -20.35 -23.48 -36.39
C LYS A 506 -19.30 -22.83 -35.48
N ALA A 507 -19.42 -21.53 -35.29
CA ALA A 507 -18.75 -20.85 -34.18
C ALA A 507 -19.26 -21.38 -32.83
N HIS A 508 -18.48 -21.18 -31.77
CA HIS A 508 -18.87 -21.56 -30.42
C HIS A 508 -20.08 -20.75 -29.91
N GLN A 509 -21.12 -21.43 -29.42
CA GLN A 509 -22.26 -20.82 -28.75
C GLN A 509 -21.99 -20.75 -27.25
N PHE A 510 -21.27 -19.70 -26.82
CA PHE A 510 -20.90 -19.50 -25.41
C PHE A 510 -22.02 -18.89 -24.58
N VAL A 511 -22.29 -19.50 -23.42
CA VAL A 511 -23.22 -18.97 -22.40
C VAL A 511 -22.48 -18.85 -21.07
N VAL A 512 -22.66 -17.72 -20.37
CA VAL A 512 -22.05 -17.47 -19.05
C VAL A 512 -22.62 -18.45 -18.02
N LYS A 513 -21.75 -19.07 -17.23
CA LYS A 513 -22.10 -20.19 -16.35
C LYS A 513 -21.48 -20.03 -14.96
N SER A 514 -22.28 -20.33 -13.93
CA SER A 514 -21.77 -20.57 -12.58
C SER A 514 -21.32 -22.02 -12.45
N PHE A 515 -20.05 -22.23 -12.11
CA PHE A 515 -19.49 -23.54 -11.80
C PHE A 515 -19.65 -23.82 -10.29
N ASN A 516 -19.93 -25.08 -9.94
CA ASN A 516 -20.15 -25.53 -8.55
C ASN A 516 -18.94 -26.26 -7.95
N THR A 517 -17.82 -26.30 -8.67
CA THR A 517 -16.49 -26.75 -8.21
C THR A 517 -15.40 -25.89 -8.86
N PRO A 518 -14.18 -25.80 -8.28
CA PRO A 518 -13.05 -25.10 -8.87
C PRO A 518 -12.74 -25.66 -10.27
N THR A 519 -12.97 -24.85 -11.31
CA THR A 519 -12.92 -25.29 -12.71
C THR A 519 -11.83 -24.54 -13.46
N LYS A 520 -11.05 -25.24 -14.29
CA LYS A 520 -9.98 -24.66 -15.11
C LYS A 520 -10.49 -24.27 -16.49
N CYS A 521 -9.99 -23.15 -16.99
CA CYS A 521 -10.24 -22.67 -18.34
C CYS A 521 -9.51 -23.55 -19.36
N ASN A 522 -10.21 -24.11 -20.34
CA ASN A 522 -9.62 -24.93 -21.40
C ASN A 522 -8.61 -24.17 -22.28
N GLN A 523 -8.66 -22.83 -22.31
CA GLN A 523 -7.83 -22.00 -23.19
C GLN A 523 -6.49 -21.57 -22.57
N CYS A 524 -6.49 -21.09 -21.31
CA CYS A 524 -5.27 -20.63 -20.63
C CYS A 524 -4.79 -21.58 -19.52
N THR A 525 -5.53 -22.64 -19.22
CA THR A 525 -5.33 -23.59 -18.09
C THR A 525 -5.48 -22.99 -16.69
N SER A 526 -5.61 -21.68 -16.55
CA SER A 526 -5.84 -21.00 -15.26
C SER A 526 -7.23 -21.27 -14.69
N LEU A 527 -7.38 -21.06 -13.40
CA LEU A 527 -8.59 -21.34 -12.64
C LEU A 527 -9.64 -20.23 -12.84
N MET A 528 -10.90 -20.61 -13.05
CA MET A 528 -12.04 -19.70 -13.10
C MET A 528 -12.52 -19.41 -11.67
N VAL A 529 -11.88 -18.43 -11.03
CA VAL A 529 -12.15 -17.98 -9.66
C VAL A 529 -13.37 -17.05 -9.63
N GLY A 530 -14.23 -17.18 -8.62
CA GLY A 530 -15.40 -16.32 -8.38
C GLY A 530 -16.54 -17.07 -7.69
N LEU A 531 -17.45 -16.35 -7.04
CA LEU A 531 -18.59 -16.96 -6.34
C LEU A 531 -19.71 -17.42 -7.29
N ILE A 532 -19.90 -16.70 -8.39
CA ILE A 532 -20.86 -17.00 -9.48
C ILE A 532 -20.23 -16.67 -10.84
N ARG A 533 -20.84 -17.12 -11.94
CA ARG A 533 -20.58 -16.63 -13.32
C ARG A 533 -19.10 -16.64 -13.78
N GLN A 534 -18.27 -17.53 -13.22
CA GLN A 534 -16.80 -17.46 -13.27
C GLN A 534 -16.21 -17.61 -14.69
N GLY A 535 -17.01 -18.05 -15.65
CA GLY A 535 -16.65 -18.13 -17.05
C GLY A 535 -17.86 -18.45 -17.92
N CYS A 536 -17.59 -18.94 -19.12
CA CYS A 536 -18.60 -19.39 -20.07
C CYS A 536 -18.36 -20.84 -20.49
N THR A 537 -19.42 -21.52 -20.91
CA THR A 537 -19.37 -22.85 -21.51
C THR A 537 -20.02 -22.80 -22.89
N CYS A 538 -19.40 -23.45 -23.88
CA CYS A 538 -20.03 -23.64 -25.18
C CYS A 538 -21.11 -24.72 -25.10
N GLU A 539 -22.36 -24.39 -25.41
CA GLU A 539 -23.49 -25.33 -25.32
C GLU A 539 -23.38 -26.51 -26.31
N VAL A 540 -22.66 -26.32 -27.42
CA VAL A 540 -22.50 -27.33 -28.48
C VAL A 540 -21.44 -28.38 -28.14
N CYS A 541 -20.39 -28.03 -27.39
CA CYS A 541 -19.23 -28.91 -27.19
C CYS A 541 -18.65 -28.94 -25.76
N GLY A 542 -19.24 -28.23 -24.80
CA GLY A 542 -18.81 -28.23 -23.40
C GLY A 542 -17.51 -27.47 -23.08
N PHE A 543 -16.79 -26.96 -24.08
CA PHE A 543 -15.56 -26.19 -23.90
C PHE A 543 -15.82 -25.00 -22.98
N SER A 544 -15.07 -24.90 -21.88
CA SER A 544 -15.32 -23.95 -20.80
C SER A 544 -14.11 -23.05 -20.55
N CYS A 545 -14.32 -21.74 -20.54
CA CYS A 545 -13.23 -20.77 -20.45
C CYS A 545 -13.66 -19.45 -19.78
N HIS A 546 -12.70 -18.65 -19.29
CA HIS A 546 -12.98 -17.28 -18.84
C HIS A 546 -13.64 -16.47 -19.97
N VAL A 547 -14.44 -15.46 -19.62
CA VAL A 547 -15.09 -14.58 -20.60
C VAL A 547 -14.06 -13.97 -21.58
N THR A 548 -12.92 -13.52 -21.07
CA THR A 548 -11.78 -12.98 -21.86
C THR A 548 -10.97 -14.02 -22.65
N CYS A 549 -11.35 -15.29 -22.57
CA CYS A 549 -10.79 -16.39 -23.35
C CYS A 549 -11.75 -16.94 -24.42
N ALA A 550 -13.02 -16.52 -24.43
CA ALA A 550 -14.01 -16.95 -25.43
C ALA A 550 -13.56 -16.61 -26.86
N ASP A 551 -13.12 -15.37 -27.09
CA ASP A 551 -12.62 -14.89 -28.39
C ASP A 551 -11.30 -15.56 -28.84
N LYS A 552 -10.64 -16.28 -27.93
CA LYS A 552 -9.37 -16.99 -28.16
C LYS A 552 -9.56 -18.49 -28.34
N ALA A 553 -10.79 -18.99 -28.15
CA ALA A 553 -11.12 -20.39 -28.39
C ALA A 553 -10.96 -20.75 -29.89
N PRO A 554 -10.68 -22.02 -30.22
CA PRO A 554 -10.66 -22.47 -31.61
C PRO A 554 -11.94 -22.09 -32.38
N ALA A 555 -11.80 -21.55 -33.58
CA ALA A 555 -12.92 -21.03 -34.38
C ALA A 555 -13.90 -22.11 -34.90
N VAL A 556 -13.58 -23.40 -34.74
CA VAL A 556 -14.34 -24.54 -35.25
C VAL A 556 -14.92 -25.35 -34.08
N CYS A 557 -16.25 -25.35 -33.98
CA CYS A 557 -16.98 -26.16 -33.01
C CYS A 557 -17.58 -27.42 -33.68
N PRO A 558 -17.52 -28.63 -33.07
CA PRO A 558 -16.86 -28.97 -31.81
C PRO A 558 -15.35 -29.18 -31.94
N ILE A 559 -14.61 -28.94 -30.85
CA ILE A 559 -13.16 -29.16 -30.78
C ILE A 559 -12.87 -30.66 -30.56
N PRO A 560 -11.92 -31.28 -31.30
CA PRO A 560 -11.53 -32.67 -31.07
C PRO A 560 -11.02 -32.96 -29.65
N PRO A 561 -11.29 -34.14 -29.05
CA PRO A 561 -10.83 -34.49 -27.71
C PRO A 561 -9.31 -34.36 -27.49
N GLU A 562 -8.52 -34.63 -28.53
CA GLU A 562 -7.07 -34.52 -28.54
C GLU A 562 -6.61 -33.06 -28.45
N GLN A 563 -7.39 -32.12 -28.98
CA GLN A 563 -7.07 -30.68 -29.02
C GLN A 563 -7.62 -29.91 -27.80
N THR A 564 -8.57 -30.46 -27.04
CA THR A 564 -9.08 -29.81 -25.81
C THR A 564 -8.10 -29.89 -24.62
N LYS A 565 -6.98 -30.61 -24.75
CA LYS A 565 -5.92 -30.73 -23.76
C LYS A 565 -4.72 -29.82 -24.12
N GLY A 566 -4.82 -28.56 -23.73
CA GLY A 566 -3.66 -27.65 -23.75
C GLY A 566 -2.49 -28.16 -22.89
N PRO A 567 -1.26 -27.68 -23.12
CA PRO A 567 -0.08 -28.11 -22.37
C PRO A 567 -0.25 -27.82 -20.88
N LEU A 568 -0.01 -28.83 -20.04
CA LEU A 568 -0.09 -28.72 -18.58
C LEU A 568 1.15 -28.00 -18.03
N GLY A 569 0.94 -26.95 -17.24
CA GLY A 569 2.00 -26.17 -16.62
C GLY A 569 1.62 -24.69 -16.43
N ILE A 570 2.54 -23.93 -15.84
CA ILE A 570 2.52 -22.46 -15.85
C ILE A 570 3.43 -22.00 -16.98
N ASP A 571 2.94 -21.08 -17.83
CA ASP A 571 3.75 -20.33 -18.80
C ASP A 571 4.86 -19.57 -18.05
N PRO A 572 6.16 -19.88 -18.22
CA PRO A 572 7.21 -19.26 -17.42
C PRO A 572 7.42 -17.77 -17.70
N GLN A 573 6.95 -17.25 -18.84
CA GLN A 573 7.09 -15.84 -19.21
C GLN A 573 5.89 -15.02 -18.73
N LYS A 574 4.67 -15.53 -18.90
CA LYS A 574 3.43 -14.83 -18.48
C LYS A 574 3.08 -15.07 -17.01
N GLY A 575 3.52 -16.20 -16.45
CA GLY A 575 3.13 -16.66 -15.12
C GLY A 575 1.66 -17.05 -15.02
N ILE A 576 1.10 -17.60 -16.10
CA ILE A 576 -0.32 -17.98 -16.26
C ILE A 576 -0.42 -19.50 -16.45
N GLY A 577 -1.36 -20.13 -15.77
CA GLY A 577 -1.74 -21.54 -15.95
C GLY A 577 -1.79 -22.35 -14.65
N THR A 578 -2.23 -23.61 -14.73
CA THR A 578 -2.22 -24.54 -13.58
C THR A 578 -1.04 -25.51 -13.67
N ALA A 579 -0.21 -25.55 -12.63
CA ALA A 579 0.95 -26.45 -12.56
C ALA A 579 0.69 -27.78 -11.86
N TYR A 580 -0.08 -27.79 -10.77
CA TYR A 580 -0.35 -28.99 -9.97
C TYR A 580 -1.63 -28.84 -9.15
N GLU A 581 -2.33 -29.95 -8.92
CA GLU A 581 -3.55 -30.00 -8.11
C GLU A 581 -3.65 -31.35 -7.39
N GLY A 582 -4.31 -31.37 -6.23
CA GLY A 582 -4.51 -32.61 -5.48
C GLY A 582 -5.23 -32.39 -4.16
N HIS A 583 -5.78 -33.48 -3.63
CA HIS A 583 -6.36 -33.47 -2.29
C HIS A 583 -5.25 -33.40 -1.24
N VAL A 584 -5.50 -32.59 -0.21
CA VAL A 584 -4.63 -32.45 0.96
C VAL A 584 -5.49 -32.34 2.22
N ARG A 585 -4.83 -32.30 3.38
CA ARG A 585 -5.45 -32.06 4.68
C ARG A 585 -4.82 -30.83 5.32
N VAL A 586 -5.64 -29.91 5.82
CA VAL A 586 -5.20 -28.70 6.54
C VAL A 586 -5.75 -28.73 7.97
N PRO A 587 -5.12 -28.08 8.96
CA PRO A 587 -5.64 -28.04 10.33
C PRO A 587 -7.03 -27.41 10.38
N LYS A 588 -7.94 -27.95 11.21
CA LYS A 588 -9.21 -27.27 11.50
C LYS A 588 -8.92 -25.92 12.20
N PRO A 589 -9.82 -24.91 12.17
CA PRO A 589 -9.51 -23.54 12.61
C PRO A 589 -8.99 -23.38 14.06
N ALA A 590 -9.25 -24.37 14.93
CA ALA A 590 -8.72 -24.44 16.29
C ALA A 590 -7.42 -25.30 16.40
N GLY A 591 -6.65 -25.37 15.32
CA GLY A 591 -5.35 -26.03 15.20
C GLY A 591 -5.40 -27.56 15.12
N VAL A 592 -4.22 -28.17 14.92
CA VAL A 592 -4.04 -29.64 14.74
C VAL A 592 -4.65 -30.46 15.90
N LYS A 593 -4.73 -29.87 17.11
CA LYS A 593 -5.37 -30.49 18.29
C LYS A 593 -6.87 -30.82 18.09
N LYS A 594 -7.56 -30.12 17.18
CA LYS A 594 -8.95 -30.40 16.78
C LYS A 594 -9.05 -31.20 15.47
N GLY A 595 -7.93 -31.75 14.99
CA GLY A 595 -7.84 -32.58 13.80
C GLY A 595 -7.62 -31.80 12.51
N TRP A 596 -7.73 -32.52 11.40
CA TRP A 596 -7.52 -32.03 10.05
C TRP A 596 -8.85 -32.02 9.28
N GLN A 597 -9.08 -31.02 8.42
CA GLN A 597 -10.13 -31.01 7.40
C GLN A 597 -9.55 -31.35 6.03
N ARG A 598 -10.37 -31.92 5.14
CA ARG A 598 -10.00 -32.16 3.75
C ARG A 598 -10.08 -30.85 2.96
N ALA A 599 -9.10 -30.62 2.10
CA ALA A 599 -9.10 -29.50 1.16
C ALA A 599 -8.62 -29.98 -0.23
N LEU A 600 -9.04 -29.30 -1.29
CA LEU A 600 -8.42 -29.36 -2.60
C LEU A 600 -7.38 -28.24 -2.68
N ALA A 601 -6.13 -28.60 -2.90
CA ALA A 601 -5.05 -27.65 -3.19
C ALA A 601 -4.82 -27.55 -4.70
N VAL A 602 -4.65 -26.32 -5.21
CA VAL A 602 -4.34 -26.05 -6.62
C VAL A 602 -3.27 -24.97 -6.71
N ILE A 603 -2.22 -25.20 -7.51
CA ILE A 603 -1.19 -24.20 -7.81
C ILE A 603 -1.45 -23.64 -9.20
N CYS A 604 -1.86 -22.37 -9.25
CA CYS A 604 -2.29 -21.68 -10.45
C CYS A 604 -1.81 -20.22 -10.46
N ASP A 605 -1.29 -19.72 -11.58
CA ASP A 605 -0.85 -18.31 -11.76
C ASP A 605 0.18 -17.81 -10.73
N PHE A 606 1.04 -18.74 -10.27
CA PHE A 606 1.96 -18.62 -9.12
C PHE A 606 1.31 -18.39 -7.74
N LYS A 607 0.00 -18.64 -7.60
CA LYS A 607 -0.72 -18.67 -6.31
C LYS A 607 -1.07 -20.12 -5.92
N LEU A 608 -1.00 -20.43 -4.64
CA LEU A 608 -1.52 -21.66 -4.02
C LEU A 608 -2.92 -21.38 -3.47
N PHE A 609 -3.93 -22.04 -4.03
CA PHE A 609 -5.32 -21.98 -3.60
C PHE A 609 -5.65 -23.19 -2.74
N LEU A 610 -6.42 -22.97 -1.67
CA LEU A 610 -6.99 -24.01 -0.82
C LEU A 610 -8.52 -23.87 -0.80
N TYR A 611 -9.23 -24.92 -1.22
CA TYR A 611 -10.70 -25.00 -1.20
C TYR A 611 -11.13 -26.08 -0.20
N ASP A 612 -12.01 -25.75 0.75
CA ASP A 612 -12.48 -26.73 1.73
C ASP A 612 -13.42 -27.78 1.10
N VAL A 613 -13.26 -29.04 1.49
CA VAL A 613 -14.05 -30.18 1.02
C VAL A 613 -14.92 -30.68 2.17
N ALA A 614 -16.24 -30.57 2.02
CA ALA A 614 -17.18 -30.93 3.08
C ALA A 614 -17.13 -32.43 3.45
N GLU A 615 -17.19 -32.70 4.76
CA GLU A 615 -17.23 -34.06 5.33
C GLU A 615 -18.65 -34.65 5.20
N GLY A 616 -19.05 -35.03 3.97
CA GLY A 616 -20.40 -35.54 3.67
C GLY A 616 -20.51 -36.40 2.39
N LYS A 617 -21.72 -36.91 2.11
CA LYS A 617 -21.99 -37.87 1.01
C LYS A 617 -21.65 -37.34 -0.40
N ALA A 618 -21.67 -36.03 -0.60
CA ALA A 618 -21.19 -35.38 -1.81
C ALA A 618 -19.88 -34.63 -1.49
N SER A 619 -18.76 -35.35 -1.44
CA SER A 619 -17.44 -34.80 -1.06
C SER A 619 -16.77 -33.98 -2.18
N GLN A 620 -17.51 -33.02 -2.73
CA GLN A 620 -17.00 -32.05 -3.70
C GLN A 620 -16.30 -30.87 -2.98
N PRO A 621 -15.28 -30.26 -3.60
CA PRO A 621 -14.68 -29.02 -3.12
C PRO A 621 -15.65 -27.84 -3.23
N SER A 622 -15.60 -26.94 -2.25
CA SER A 622 -16.25 -25.63 -2.35
C SER A 622 -15.71 -24.81 -3.52
N VAL A 623 -16.54 -23.92 -4.05
CA VAL A 623 -16.15 -22.86 -5.00
C VAL A 623 -15.48 -21.69 -4.26
N VAL A 624 -15.88 -21.47 -3.01
CA VAL A 624 -15.34 -20.41 -2.14
C VAL A 624 -13.90 -20.79 -1.77
N VAL A 625 -12.94 -19.92 -2.08
CA VAL A 625 -11.55 -20.11 -1.68
C VAL A 625 -11.44 -19.94 -0.15
N SER A 626 -10.89 -20.95 0.53
CA SER A 626 -10.66 -20.90 1.97
C SER A 626 -9.42 -20.06 2.32
N GLN A 627 -8.33 -20.24 1.57
CA GLN A 627 -7.13 -19.41 1.70
C GLN A 627 -6.30 -19.39 0.39
N VAL A 628 -5.61 -18.28 0.16
CA VAL A 628 -4.65 -18.07 -0.94
C VAL A 628 -3.27 -17.76 -0.34
N ILE A 629 -2.20 -18.25 -0.96
CA ILE A 629 -0.81 -17.79 -0.74
C ILE A 629 -0.20 -17.48 -2.10
N ASP A 630 0.33 -16.27 -2.30
CA ASP A 630 1.09 -15.92 -3.51
C ASP A 630 2.58 -16.27 -3.34
N MET A 631 3.17 -16.96 -4.32
CA MET A 631 4.58 -17.34 -4.30
C MET A 631 5.53 -16.21 -4.71
N ARG A 632 4.97 -15.02 -5.00
CA ARG A 632 5.67 -13.72 -5.15
C ARG A 632 6.08 -13.10 -3.80
N ASP A 633 5.51 -13.55 -2.68
CA ASP A 633 5.81 -13.02 -1.35
C ASP A 633 7.31 -13.14 -1.00
N GLU A 634 7.89 -12.07 -0.43
CA GLU A 634 9.33 -11.97 -0.17
C GLU A 634 9.83 -13.05 0.81
N GLU A 635 8.98 -13.45 1.76
CA GLU A 635 9.23 -14.49 2.77
C GLU A 635 8.66 -15.87 2.38
N PHE A 636 8.19 -16.03 1.14
CA PHE A 636 7.65 -17.31 0.66
C PHE A 636 8.70 -18.42 0.79
N SER A 637 8.35 -19.47 1.54
CA SER A 637 9.23 -20.61 1.77
C SER A 637 8.46 -21.89 2.08
N VAL A 638 8.99 -23.04 1.64
CA VAL A 638 8.37 -24.35 1.85
C VAL A 638 9.35 -25.30 2.52
N SER A 639 8.94 -25.88 3.65
CA SER A 639 9.80 -26.66 4.54
C SER A 639 9.14 -27.98 4.96
N SER A 640 9.95 -28.98 5.32
CA SER A 640 9.47 -30.09 6.15
C SER A 640 9.25 -29.61 7.60
N VAL A 641 8.47 -30.38 8.35
CA VAL A 641 8.26 -30.16 9.79
C VAL A 641 8.96 -31.25 10.61
N LEU A 642 9.43 -30.86 11.79
CA LEU A 642 9.95 -31.76 12.82
C LEU A 642 8.83 -32.14 13.80
N ALA A 643 9.02 -33.21 14.59
CA ALA A 643 8.03 -33.59 15.61
C ALA A 643 7.82 -32.51 16.69
N SER A 644 8.77 -31.60 16.88
CA SER A 644 8.64 -30.40 17.72
C SER A 644 7.75 -29.31 17.12
N ASP A 645 7.65 -29.20 15.79
CA ASP A 645 6.76 -28.25 15.11
C ASP A 645 5.28 -28.65 15.23
N VAL A 646 5.01 -29.96 15.34
CA VAL A 646 3.66 -30.54 15.22
C VAL A 646 3.33 -31.48 16.39
N ILE A 647 3.51 -31.00 17.62
CA ILE A 647 3.32 -31.76 18.88
C ILE A 647 1.97 -32.48 19.05
N HIS A 648 0.93 -32.08 18.31
CA HIS A 648 -0.41 -32.70 18.33
C HIS A 648 -0.67 -33.64 17.13
N ALA A 649 0.26 -33.78 16.20
CA ALA A 649 0.11 -34.68 15.06
C ALA A 649 0.46 -36.14 15.44
N ASN A 650 -0.21 -37.09 14.80
CA ASN A 650 0.12 -38.51 14.91
C ASN A 650 1.52 -38.75 14.31
N ARG A 651 2.37 -39.53 15.01
CA ARG A 651 3.76 -39.79 14.59
C ARG A 651 3.89 -40.39 13.18
N LYS A 652 2.88 -41.12 12.70
CA LYS A 652 2.83 -41.65 11.33
C LYS A 652 2.58 -40.58 10.26
N ASP A 653 1.94 -39.48 10.61
CA ASP A 653 1.56 -38.42 9.68
C ASP A 653 2.68 -37.38 9.52
N ILE A 654 3.57 -37.23 10.52
CA ILE A 654 4.67 -36.23 10.52
C ILE A 654 5.55 -36.28 9.26
N PRO A 655 5.99 -37.45 8.75
CA PRO A 655 6.74 -37.51 7.48
C PRO A 655 5.97 -36.96 6.28
N CYS A 656 4.63 -36.99 6.32
CA CYS A 656 3.72 -36.54 5.26
C CYS A 656 3.30 -35.06 5.39
N ILE A 657 3.68 -34.37 6.48
CA ILE A 657 3.39 -32.94 6.68
C ILE A 657 4.51 -32.08 6.09
N PHE A 658 4.13 -30.99 5.44
CA PHE A 658 4.99 -29.86 5.08
C PHE A 658 4.39 -28.54 5.57
N ARG A 659 5.23 -27.50 5.62
CA ARG A 659 4.89 -26.15 6.06
C ARG A 659 5.16 -25.17 4.93
N VAL A 660 4.13 -24.42 4.54
CA VAL A 660 4.23 -23.27 3.62
C VAL A 660 4.19 -22.01 4.48
N THR A 661 5.15 -21.10 4.27
CA THR A 661 5.31 -19.86 5.02
C THR A 661 5.28 -18.67 4.06
N ALA A 662 4.73 -17.53 4.50
CA ALA A 662 4.71 -16.25 3.81
C ALA A 662 4.71 -15.08 4.83
N SER A 663 4.82 -13.84 4.36
CA SER A 663 4.73 -12.65 5.21
C SER A 663 3.36 -12.53 5.90
N GLN A 664 3.33 -12.02 7.13
CA GLN A 664 2.08 -11.67 7.82
C GLN A 664 2.02 -10.17 8.16
N LEU A 665 3.10 -9.65 8.73
CA LEU A 665 3.32 -8.22 9.02
C LEU A 665 4.78 -7.88 8.69
N SER A 666 5.09 -6.62 8.42
CA SER A 666 6.48 -6.20 8.11
C SER A 666 7.46 -6.24 9.30
N ALA A 667 7.04 -6.74 10.47
CA ALA A 667 7.89 -6.92 11.64
C ALA A 667 8.57 -8.28 11.59
N SER A 668 9.88 -8.32 11.83
CA SER A 668 10.77 -9.47 11.55
C SER A 668 10.49 -10.77 12.32
N SER A 669 9.53 -10.76 13.25
CA SER A 669 9.02 -11.93 14.00
C SER A 669 7.81 -12.62 13.34
N ASN A 670 7.01 -11.91 12.54
CA ASN A 670 5.61 -12.30 12.27
C ASN A 670 5.42 -12.92 10.87
N LYS A 671 5.56 -14.25 10.79
CA LYS A 671 5.39 -15.05 9.57
C LYS A 671 4.10 -15.89 9.60
N CYS A 672 3.29 -15.80 8.55
CA CYS A 672 2.11 -16.64 8.38
C CYS A 672 2.58 -18.03 7.94
N SER A 673 2.18 -19.08 8.63
CA SER A 673 2.50 -20.46 8.22
C SER A 673 1.29 -21.38 8.23
N ILE A 674 1.13 -22.14 7.13
CA ILE A 674 0.14 -23.21 7.00
C ILE A 674 0.87 -24.55 7.06
N LEU A 675 0.34 -25.47 7.87
CA LEU A 675 0.67 -26.88 7.83
C LEU A 675 -0.21 -27.56 6.79
N ILE A 676 0.38 -28.35 5.89
CA ILE A 676 -0.34 -29.15 4.89
C ILE A 676 0.10 -30.60 5.05
N LEU A 677 -0.88 -31.48 5.31
CA LEU A 677 -0.71 -32.92 5.37
C LEU A 677 -1.08 -33.51 4.01
N ALA A 678 -0.09 -34.09 3.33
CA ALA A 678 -0.31 -34.89 2.12
C ALA A 678 -0.77 -36.31 2.48
N ASP A 679 -1.29 -37.06 1.50
CA ASP A 679 -1.73 -38.44 1.73
C ASP A 679 -0.57 -39.46 1.84
N GLY A 680 0.66 -39.04 1.55
CA GLY A 680 1.87 -39.83 1.79
C GLY A 680 3.15 -39.00 1.63
N GLU A 681 4.28 -39.52 2.12
CA GLU A 681 5.59 -38.87 2.05
C GLU A 681 6.06 -38.62 0.60
N ASN A 682 5.71 -39.53 -0.33
CA ASN A 682 5.94 -39.34 -1.76
C ASN A 682 5.14 -38.16 -2.33
N GLU A 683 3.86 -38.00 -1.94
CA GLU A 683 3.03 -36.88 -2.39
C GLU A 683 3.49 -35.56 -1.79
N LYS A 684 3.85 -35.53 -0.50
CA LYS A 684 4.54 -34.39 0.12
C LYS A 684 5.79 -34.01 -0.67
N SER A 685 6.61 -34.98 -1.04
CA SER A 685 7.86 -34.74 -1.77
C SER A 685 7.61 -34.12 -3.15
N LYS A 686 6.52 -34.51 -3.83
CA LYS A 686 6.05 -33.82 -5.05
C LYS A 686 5.60 -32.39 -4.75
N TRP A 687 4.72 -32.17 -3.77
CA TRP A 687 4.24 -30.83 -3.39
C TRP A 687 5.39 -29.88 -3.06
N VAL A 688 6.32 -30.31 -2.21
CA VAL A 688 7.50 -29.53 -1.81
C VAL A 688 8.44 -29.30 -2.99
N GLY A 689 8.63 -30.28 -3.87
CA GLY A 689 9.42 -30.14 -5.10
C GLY A 689 8.83 -29.11 -6.08
N VAL A 690 7.53 -29.22 -6.39
CA VAL A 690 6.82 -28.33 -7.31
C VAL A 690 6.80 -26.89 -6.78
N LEU A 691 6.47 -26.67 -5.51
CA LEU A 691 6.42 -25.32 -4.93
C LEU A 691 7.80 -24.64 -4.94
N ASN A 692 8.87 -25.38 -4.58
CA ASN A 692 10.22 -24.83 -4.62
C ASN A 692 10.72 -24.57 -6.05
N GLU A 693 10.42 -25.46 -7.01
CA GLU A 693 10.81 -25.25 -8.41
C GLU A 693 10.06 -24.06 -9.04
N LEU A 694 8.76 -23.89 -8.77
CA LEU A 694 8.00 -22.73 -9.26
C LEU A 694 8.51 -21.42 -8.64
N HIS A 695 8.80 -21.39 -7.35
CA HIS A 695 9.39 -20.22 -6.71
C HIS A 695 10.83 -19.93 -7.23
N ARG A 696 11.60 -20.97 -7.59
CA ARG A 696 12.90 -20.83 -8.27
C ARG A 696 12.75 -20.26 -9.69
N ILE A 697 11.77 -20.72 -10.46
CA ILE A 697 11.45 -20.17 -11.80
C ILE A 697 11.05 -18.70 -11.68
N LEU A 698 10.19 -18.35 -10.72
CA LEU A 698 9.75 -16.99 -10.46
C LEU A 698 10.92 -16.06 -10.13
N LYS A 699 11.82 -16.47 -9.22
CA LYS A 699 13.05 -15.74 -8.90
C LYS A 699 14.04 -15.66 -10.07
N LYS A 700 14.16 -16.71 -10.91
CA LYS A 700 15.01 -16.71 -12.11
C LYS A 700 14.50 -15.73 -13.18
N ASN A 701 13.20 -15.72 -13.44
CA ASN A 701 12.60 -14.97 -14.55
C ASN A 701 12.33 -13.50 -14.21
N LYS A 702 12.56 -13.07 -12.95
CA LYS A 702 12.39 -11.69 -12.48
C LYS A 702 11.02 -11.10 -12.84
N LEU A 703 9.96 -11.91 -12.68
CA LEU A 703 8.59 -11.43 -12.81
C LEU A 703 8.38 -10.27 -11.83
N LYS A 704 7.80 -9.17 -12.31
CA LYS A 704 7.66 -7.94 -11.51
C LYS A 704 6.91 -8.24 -10.20
N ASP A 705 7.43 -7.71 -9.10
CA ASP A 705 6.62 -7.49 -7.91
C ASP A 705 5.40 -6.62 -8.29
N ARG A 706 4.26 -6.96 -7.70
CA ARG A 706 2.96 -6.32 -7.90
C ARG A 706 2.33 -5.91 -6.58
N SER A 707 2.98 -6.15 -5.44
CA SER A 707 2.44 -5.78 -4.14
C SER A 707 2.28 -4.26 -4.02
N VAL A 708 1.06 -3.83 -3.68
CA VAL A 708 0.67 -2.43 -3.50
C VAL A 708 0.82 -2.04 -2.04
N TYR A 709 0.32 -2.88 -1.12
CA TYR A 709 0.30 -2.57 0.30
C TYR A 709 1.24 -3.47 1.10
N VAL A 710 1.97 -2.87 2.04
CA VAL A 710 2.74 -3.55 3.08
C VAL A 710 2.01 -3.37 4.42
N PRO A 711 1.51 -4.46 5.05
CA PRO A 711 0.85 -4.37 6.34
C PRO A 711 1.86 -4.15 7.48
N LYS A 712 1.77 -2.98 8.12
CA LYS A 712 2.56 -2.59 9.30
C LYS A 712 1.70 -2.54 10.55
N GLU A 713 2.22 -2.89 11.72
CA GLU A 713 1.55 -2.57 12.99
C GLU A 713 1.71 -1.06 13.24
N ALA A 714 0.60 -0.31 13.16
CA ALA A 714 0.62 1.15 13.16
C ALA A 714 1.00 1.74 14.52
N TYR A 715 0.61 1.05 15.59
CA TYR A 715 1.00 1.35 16.96
C TYR A 715 0.90 0.10 17.84
N ASP A 716 1.65 0.13 18.93
CA ASP A 716 1.85 -0.94 19.91
C ASP A 716 0.54 -1.57 20.41
N SER A 717 0.31 -2.84 20.06
CA SER A 717 -0.86 -3.65 20.43
C SER A 717 -1.05 -3.91 21.93
N THR A 718 -0.10 -3.51 22.79
CA THR A 718 -0.33 -3.48 24.24
C THR A 718 -1.20 -2.31 24.70
N LEU A 719 -1.41 -1.27 23.86
CA LEU A 719 -2.31 -0.15 24.15
C LEU A 719 -3.77 -0.61 24.31
N PRO A 720 -4.42 -0.46 25.49
CA PRO A 720 -5.76 -0.99 25.72
C PRO A 720 -6.84 -0.44 24.78
N LEU A 721 -6.69 0.81 24.33
CA LEU A 721 -7.65 1.49 23.44
C LEU A 721 -7.84 0.77 22.10
N ILE A 722 -6.80 0.10 21.57
CA ILE A 722 -6.85 -0.60 20.27
C ILE A 722 -7.90 -1.72 20.32
N LYS A 723 -7.94 -2.47 21.43
CA LYS A 723 -8.83 -3.64 21.62
C LYS A 723 -10.32 -3.30 21.55
N THR A 724 -10.69 -2.04 21.77
CA THR A 724 -12.08 -1.54 21.77
C THR A 724 -12.40 -0.58 20.62
N THR A 725 -11.46 -0.38 19.68
CA THR A 725 -11.59 0.57 18.58
C THR A 725 -12.66 0.14 17.56
N GLN A 726 -13.62 1.01 17.31
CA GLN A 726 -14.71 0.79 16.34
C GLN A 726 -14.39 1.47 14.99
N SER A 727 -13.83 2.67 15.00
CA SER A 727 -13.41 3.42 13.81
C SER A 727 -12.14 4.23 14.10
N ALA A 728 -11.36 4.55 13.08
CA ALA A 728 -10.12 5.31 13.17
C ALA A 728 -9.89 6.13 11.91
N ALA A 729 -9.07 7.18 11.98
CA ALA A 729 -8.65 7.98 10.83
C ALA A 729 -7.23 8.51 11.04
N ILE A 730 -6.47 8.68 9.96
CA ILE A 730 -5.17 9.39 9.98
C ILE A 730 -5.47 10.89 9.96
N ILE A 731 -4.89 11.65 10.89
CA ILE A 731 -5.04 13.11 10.95
C ILE A 731 -3.90 13.78 10.18
N ASP A 732 -2.69 13.29 10.41
CA ASP A 732 -1.44 13.69 9.78
C ASP A 732 -0.37 12.61 9.99
N HIS A 733 0.83 12.85 9.44
CA HIS A 733 1.96 11.91 9.48
C HIS A 733 2.39 11.43 10.88
N GLU A 734 2.01 12.08 11.98
CA GLU A 734 2.35 11.64 13.34
C GLU A 734 1.13 11.38 14.25
N ARG A 735 -0.11 11.62 13.80
CA ARG A 735 -1.33 11.56 14.64
C ARG A 735 -2.46 10.76 14.00
N ILE A 736 -3.05 9.86 14.79
CA ILE A 736 -4.25 9.09 14.42
C ILE A 736 -5.39 9.34 15.41
N ALA A 737 -6.61 9.44 14.90
CA ALA A 737 -7.84 9.44 15.69
C ALA A 737 -8.31 8.00 15.90
N LEU A 738 -8.64 7.61 17.14
CA LEU A 738 -9.24 6.34 17.52
C LEU A 738 -10.59 6.58 18.20
N GLY A 739 -11.66 6.04 17.62
CA GLY A 739 -13.02 6.04 18.16
C GLY A 739 -13.35 4.68 18.74
N ASN A 740 -13.55 4.59 20.05
CA ASN A 740 -13.74 3.34 20.76
C ASN A 740 -14.96 3.37 21.71
N GLU A 741 -15.14 2.32 22.51
CA GLU A 741 -16.23 2.18 23.49
C GLU A 741 -16.25 3.30 24.57
N GLU A 742 -15.08 3.87 24.90
CA GLU A 742 -14.88 4.84 25.98
C GLU A 742 -14.98 6.31 25.52
N GLY A 743 -14.77 6.57 24.22
CA GLY A 743 -14.85 7.91 23.64
C GLY A 743 -14.04 8.08 22.36
N LEU A 744 -13.56 9.31 22.16
CA LEU A 744 -12.68 9.70 21.06
C LEU A 744 -11.30 10.04 21.62
N PHE A 745 -10.24 9.47 21.03
CA PHE A 745 -8.86 9.68 21.43
C PHE A 745 -8.01 10.03 20.20
N VAL A 746 -6.97 10.84 20.40
CA VAL A 746 -5.89 11.06 19.43
C VAL A 746 -4.63 10.41 19.99
N VAL A 747 -3.99 9.54 19.22
CA VAL A 747 -2.70 8.95 19.56
C VAL A 747 -1.63 9.62 18.71
N HIS A 748 -0.64 10.20 19.39
CA HIS A 748 0.52 10.81 18.77
C HIS A 748 1.64 9.77 18.70
N VAL A 749 1.76 9.13 17.54
CA VAL A 749 2.41 7.82 17.35
C VAL A 749 3.91 7.87 17.65
N THR A 750 4.58 8.98 17.33
CA THR A 750 6.01 9.22 17.58
C THR A 750 6.34 9.75 18.98
N LYS A 751 5.40 10.41 19.65
CA LYS A 751 5.62 11.09 20.94
C LYS A 751 5.10 10.30 22.16
N ASP A 752 4.45 9.15 21.94
CA ASP A 752 3.77 8.35 22.97
C ASP A 752 2.73 9.15 23.80
N GLU A 753 2.20 10.26 23.26
CA GLU A 753 1.15 11.07 23.91
C GLU A 753 -0.24 10.69 23.38
N ILE A 754 -1.22 10.59 24.28
CA ILE A 754 -2.60 10.26 23.95
C ILE A 754 -3.53 11.33 24.54
N ILE A 755 -4.38 11.91 23.70
CA ILE A 755 -5.28 13.03 24.04
C ILE A 755 -6.73 12.56 23.93
N ARG A 756 -7.52 12.64 25.00
CA ARG A 756 -8.96 12.35 24.97
C ARG A 756 -9.75 13.58 24.51
N VAL A 757 -10.53 13.45 23.43
CA VAL A 757 -11.21 14.57 22.76
C VAL A 757 -12.65 14.68 23.25
N GLY A 758 -12.87 15.68 24.11
CA GLY A 758 -14.14 15.93 24.78
C GLY A 758 -14.60 14.77 25.67
N ASP A 759 -15.86 14.85 26.11
CA ASP A 759 -16.51 13.81 26.90
C ASP A 759 -17.48 12.98 26.03
N ASN A 760 -16.95 12.52 24.90
CA ASN A 760 -17.59 11.53 24.04
C ASN A 760 -17.83 10.22 24.81
N LYS A 761 -19.02 9.64 24.61
CA LYS A 761 -19.34 8.24 24.90
C LYS A 761 -19.09 7.41 23.63
N LYS A 762 -18.95 6.08 23.74
CA LYS A 762 -18.89 5.08 22.63
C LYS A 762 -19.04 5.66 21.21
N VAL A 763 -17.91 5.79 20.51
CA VAL A 763 -17.84 6.25 19.13
C VAL A 763 -18.03 5.05 18.19
N HIS A 764 -18.75 5.26 17.08
CA HIS A 764 -19.06 4.23 16.08
C HIS A 764 -18.39 4.49 14.73
N GLN A 765 -18.38 5.74 14.27
CA GLN A 765 -17.71 6.19 13.04
C GLN A 765 -17.10 7.58 13.28
N ILE A 766 -15.92 7.81 12.70
CA ILE A 766 -15.27 9.11 12.55
C ILE A 766 -15.22 9.44 11.06
N GLU A 767 -15.51 10.69 10.73
CA GLU A 767 -15.38 11.28 9.40
C GLU A 767 -14.58 12.60 9.54
N LEU A 768 -13.43 12.71 8.88
CA LEU A 768 -12.63 13.94 8.87
C LEU A 768 -13.11 14.84 7.74
N ILE A 769 -13.23 16.15 8.00
CA ILE A 769 -13.69 17.14 7.02
C ILE A 769 -12.71 18.34 7.01
N PRO A 770 -11.50 18.18 6.42
CA PRO A 770 -10.43 19.17 6.55
C PRO A 770 -10.76 20.53 5.92
N SER A 771 -11.59 20.57 4.86
CA SER A 771 -12.01 21.79 4.17
C SER A 771 -12.74 22.79 5.08
N GLU A 772 -13.64 22.29 5.91
CA GLU A 772 -14.42 23.10 6.87
C GLU A 772 -13.73 23.20 8.24
N GLN A 773 -12.55 22.59 8.41
CA GLN A 773 -11.89 22.37 9.71
C GLN A 773 -12.81 21.67 10.74
N LEU A 774 -13.60 20.70 10.27
CA LEU A 774 -14.58 19.95 11.07
C LEU A 774 -14.29 18.44 11.10
N ILE A 775 -14.90 17.77 12.09
CA ILE A 775 -14.89 16.33 12.27
C ILE A 775 -16.31 15.91 12.62
N ALA A 776 -16.91 15.03 11.82
CA ALA A 776 -18.22 14.45 12.11
C ALA A 776 -18.06 13.08 12.79
N VAL A 777 -18.74 12.88 13.91
CA VAL A 777 -18.58 11.69 14.77
C VAL A 777 -19.94 11.13 15.15
N ILE A 778 -20.20 9.85 14.85
CA ILE A 778 -21.37 9.13 15.38
C ILE A 778 -21.01 8.63 16.78
N SER A 779 -21.67 9.15 17.83
CA SER A 779 -21.32 8.75 19.20
C SER A 779 -22.49 8.68 20.21
N GLY A 780 -22.32 7.79 21.20
CA GLY A 780 -23.24 7.50 22.29
C GLY A 780 -24.38 6.51 21.95
N ARG A 781 -24.99 5.93 23.00
CA ARG A 781 -26.01 4.86 22.92
C ARG A 781 -27.10 5.08 21.86
N ASN A 782 -27.58 6.32 21.74
CA ASN A 782 -28.67 6.70 20.84
C ASN A 782 -28.18 7.13 19.44
N ARG A 783 -26.93 6.82 19.06
CA ARG A 783 -26.25 7.15 17.79
C ARG A 783 -26.68 8.49 17.19
N HIS A 784 -26.07 9.58 17.64
CA HIS A 784 -26.25 10.89 17.01
C HIS A 784 -24.92 11.37 16.43
N VAL A 785 -24.99 12.16 15.36
CA VAL A 785 -23.85 12.89 14.81
C VAL A 785 -23.52 14.10 15.70
N ARG A 786 -22.23 14.27 16.00
CA ARG A 786 -21.64 15.48 16.59
C ARG A 786 -20.60 16.03 15.63
N LEU A 787 -20.57 17.36 15.48
CA LEU A 787 -19.53 18.07 14.76
C LEU A 787 -18.58 18.71 15.76
N PHE A 788 -17.30 18.35 15.68
CA PHE A 788 -16.21 18.94 16.47
C PHE A 788 -15.33 19.80 15.56
N PRO A 789 -14.85 20.98 15.99
CA PRO A 789 -13.76 21.68 15.32
C PRO A 789 -12.48 20.84 15.35
N MET A 790 -11.66 20.89 14.29
CA MET A 790 -10.36 20.22 14.22
C MET A 790 -9.43 20.60 15.40
N ALA A 791 -9.53 21.85 15.89
CA ALA A 791 -8.80 22.33 17.06
C ALA A 791 -9.10 21.57 18.38
N ALA A 792 -10.16 20.76 18.43
CA ALA A 792 -10.45 19.85 19.55
C ALA A 792 -9.41 18.72 19.67
N LEU A 793 -8.76 18.33 18.56
CA LEU A 793 -7.77 17.23 18.52
C LEU A 793 -6.51 17.54 19.35
N ASP A 794 -6.14 18.82 19.49
CA ASP A 794 -5.02 19.27 20.32
C ASP A 794 -5.30 19.13 21.84
N GLY A 795 -6.53 18.75 22.21
CA GLY A 795 -7.00 18.64 23.59
C GLY A 795 -7.54 19.94 24.18
N ARG A 796 -7.84 20.95 23.34
CA ARG A 796 -8.50 22.20 23.75
C ARG A 796 -9.96 21.92 24.16
N GLU A 797 -10.43 22.59 25.21
CA GLU A 797 -11.86 22.60 25.51
C GLU A 797 -12.60 23.35 24.40
N THR A 798 -13.49 22.67 23.70
CA THR A 798 -14.28 23.21 22.57
C THR A 798 -15.68 22.59 22.60
N GLU A 799 -16.69 23.41 22.35
CA GLU A 799 -18.07 22.94 22.22
C GLU A 799 -18.28 22.18 20.91
N PHE A 800 -19.25 21.28 20.89
CA PHE A 800 -19.59 20.46 19.73
C PHE A 800 -21.05 20.65 19.33
N TYR A 801 -21.31 20.69 18.02
CA TYR A 801 -22.67 20.86 17.50
C TYR A 801 -23.33 19.48 17.37
N LYS A 802 -24.42 19.26 18.10
CA LYS A 802 -25.16 17.99 18.11
C LYS A 802 -26.33 18.05 17.11
N LEU A 803 -26.29 17.24 16.06
CA LEU A 803 -27.39 17.13 15.10
C LEU A 803 -28.56 16.36 15.72
N ALA A 804 -29.52 17.06 16.31
CA ALA A 804 -30.57 16.46 17.15
C ALA A 804 -31.46 15.45 16.41
N GLU A 805 -31.77 15.71 15.13
CA GLU A 805 -32.59 14.85 14.27
C GLU A 805 -31.94 13.49 13.99
N THR A 806 -30.61 13.38 14.01
CA THR A 806 -29.85 12.19 13.57
C THR A 806 -29.93 10.97 14.50
N LYS A 807 -30.92 10.92 15.40
CA LYS A 807 -31.08 9.89 16.44
C LYS A 807 -31.26 8.50 15.82
N GLY A 808 -30.27 7.63 16.00
CA GLY A 808 -30.27 6.27 15.48
C GLY A 808 -29.61 6.14 14.10
N CYS A 809 -28.78 7.10 13.68
CA CYS A 809 -28.03 7.00 12.43
C CYS A 809 -27.10 5.78 12.39
N GLN A 810 -26.90 5.26 11.18
CA GLN A 810 -26.12 4.05 10.92
C GLN A 810 -24.70 4.38 10.44
N SER A 811 -24.59 5.29 9.48
CA SER A 811 -23.34 5.79 8.92
C SER A 811 -23.47 7.26 8.51
N ILE A 812 -22.32 7.89 8.30
CA ILE A 812 -22.15 9.22 7.73
C ILE A 812 -21.20 9.17 6.53
N VAL A 813 -21.32 10.13 5.62
CA VAL A 813 -20.32 10.41 4.58
C VAL A 813 -20.31 11.90 4.28
N SER A 814 -19.12 12.45 4.10
CA SER A 814 -18.87 13.83 3.69
C SER A 814 -18.41 13.89 2.24
N GLY A 815 -18.46 15.07 1.64
CA GLY A 815 -17.93 15.28 0.29
C GLY A 815 -18.25 16.65 -0.27
N HIS A 816 -17.47 17.04 -1.27
CA HIS A 816 -17.65 18.30 -1.96
C HIS A 816 -18.85 18.28 -2.92
N VAL A 817 -19.48 19.44 -3.05
CA VAL A 817 -20.58 19.71 -4.00
C VAL A 817 -20.40 21.09 -4.63
N ARG A 818 -21.02 21.32 -5.79
CA ARG A 818 -20.85 22.53 -6.62
C ARG A 818 -19.39 22.77 -7.01
N HIS A 819 -18.74 21.77 -7.59
CA HIS A 819 -17.33 21.84 -8.01
C HIS A 819 -16.35 22.26 -6.88
N GLY A 820 -16.62 21.89 -5.63
CA GLY A 820 -15.80 22.23 -4.47
C GLY A 820 -16.26 23.46 -3.68
N ALA A 821 -17.21 24.26 -4.18
CA ALA A 821 -17.65 25.50 -3.54
C ALA A 821 -18.48 25.31 -2.25
N LEU A 822 -18.93 24.09 -1.95
CA LEU A 822 -19.63 23.73 -0.71
C LEU A 822 -19.22 22.33 -0.25
N THR A 823 -19.27 22.09 1.07
CA THR A 823 -19.09 20.77 1.67
C THR A 823 -20.42 20.23 2.20
N CYS A 824 -20.80 19.00 1.83
CA CYS A 824 -22.04 18.36 2.26
C CYS A 824 -21.75 17.16 3.17
N LEU A 825 -22.56 16.99 4.21
CA LEU A 825 -22.57 15.83 5.11
C LEU A 825 -23.90 15.09 4.98
N CYS A 826 -23.84 13.83 4.58
CA CYS A 826 -25.01 12.95 4.45
C CYS A 826 -25.04 11.94 5.62
N VAL A 827 -26.22 11.70 6.17
CA VAL A 827 -26.43 10.89 7.38
C VAL A 827 -27.48 9.81 7.12
N ALA A 828 -27.09 8.53 7.14
CA ALA A 828 -27.98 7.41 6.85
C ALA A 828 -28.82 6.98 8.07
N MET A 829 -30.13 6.81 7.85
CA MET A 829 -31.14 6.48 8.86
C MET A 829 -32.14 5.47 8.30
N LYS A 830 -31.77 4.18 8.28
CA LYS A 830 -32.52 3.04 7.74
C LYS A 830 -32.85 3.20 6.25
N ARG A 831 -34.01 3.79 5.94
CA ARG A 831 -34.50 4.05 4.57
C ARG A 831 -34.51 5.54 4.23
N GLN A 832 -33.91 6.39 5.06
CA GLN A 832 -33.83 7.83 4.87
C GLN A 832 -32.36 8.28 4.91
N VAL A 833 -32.04 9.35 4.19
CA VAL A 833 -30.76 10.07 4.32
C VAL A 833 -31.06 11.55 4.56
N LEU A 834 -30.45 12.11 5.60
CA LEU A 834 -30.49 13.55 5.89
C LEU A 834 -29.23 14.21 5.32
N CYS A 835 -29.40 15.25 4.51
CA CYS A 835 -28.30 15.98 3.88
C CYS A 835 -28.16 17.37 4.52
N TYR A 836 -26.96 17.68 5.01
CA TYR A 836 -26.59 18.94 5.62
C TYR A 836 -25.48 19.63 4.82
N GLU A 837 -25.68 20.91 4.51
CA GLU A 837 -24.63 21.82 4.06
C GLU A 837 -23.81 22.24 5.29
N LEU A 838 -22.49 22.07 5.24
CA LEU A 838 -21.57 22.54 6.28
C LEU A 838 -20.99 23.89 5.88
N ASN A 839 -20.71 24.73 6.87
CA ASN A 839 -20.14 26.07 6.68
C ASN A 839 -19.26 26.43 7.88
N GLN A 840 -18.19 27.19 7.67
CA GLN A 840 -17.30 27.70 8.74
C GLN A 840 -17.95 28.75 9.68
N SER A 841 -19.22 29.12 9.46
CA SER A 841 -19.94 30.13 10.25
C SER A 841 -20.40 29.63 11.63
N LYS A 842 -20.88 30.55 12.49
CA LYS A 842 -21.47 30.22 13.81
C LYS A 842 -22.62 29.20 13.75
N THR A 843 -23.32 29.09 12.62
CA THR A 843 -24.22 27.98 12.32
C THR A 843 -23.47 26.97 11.45
N CYS A 844 -22.72 26.07 12.07
CA CYS A 844 -21.78 25.18 11.36
C CYS A 844 -22.44 24.12 10.44
N HIS A 845 -23.78 24.07 10.40
CA HIS A 845 -24.56 23.17 9.57
C HIS A 845 -25.93 23.77 9.24
N LYS A 846 -26.49 23.36 8.10
CA LYS A 846 -27.84 23.70 7.63
C LYS A 846 -28.45 22.49 6.93
N LYS A 847 -29.63 22.03 7.33
CA LYS A 847 -30.33 20.93 6.62
C LYS A 847 -30.77 21.44 5.24
N ILE A 848 -30.39 20.73 4.18
CA ILE A 848 -30.71 21.11 2.79
C ILE A 848 -31.69 20.16 2.11
N LYS A 849 -31.66 18.87 2.44
CA LYS A 849 -32.51 17.85 1.80
C LYS A 849 -32.75 16.67 2.72
N GLU A 850 -33.89 16.03 2.55
CA GLU A 850 -34.23 14.74 3.15
C GLU A 850 -34.62 13.79 2.01
N ILE A 851 -34.01 12.61 1.99
CA ILE A 851 -34.07 11.70 0.84
C ILE A 851 -34.64 10.36 1.31
N GLN A 852 -35.80 9.99 0.78
CA GLN A 852 -36.41 8.68 0.99
C GLN A 852 -35.82 7.65 0.01
N VAL A 853 -35.26 6.57 0.53
CA VAL A 853 -34.57 5.51 -0.21
C VAL A 853 -35.48 4.30 -0.37
N GLN A 854 -35.34 3.59 -1.52
CA GLN A 854 -36.12 2.40 -1.83
C GLN A 854 -35.88 1.27 -0.82
N GLY A 855 -34.63 0.80 -0.68
CA GLY A 855 -34.24 -0.20 0.32
C GLY A 855 -33.71 0.41 1.62
N ASN A 856 -33.20 -0.44 2.51
CA ASN A 856 -32.31 0.03 3.59
C ASN A 856 -30.97 0.48 2.98
N VAL A 857 -30.41 1.57 3.47
CA VAL A 857 -29.07 2.04 3.10
C VAL A 857 -28.03 1.03 3.60
N GLN A 858 -27.33 0.38 2.66
CA GLN A 858 -26.21 -0.51 2.95
C GLN A 858 -24.87 0.22 2.80
N TRP A 859 -24.77 1.13 1.82
CA TRP A 859 -23.60 1.95 1.56
C TRP A 859 -23.99 3.32 0.98
N MET A 860 -23.14 4.34 1.11
CA MET A 860 -23.32 5.62 0.41
C MET A 860 -22.00 6.38 0.21
N SER A 861 -21.93 7.18 -0.85
CA SER A 861 -20.83 8.14 -1.12
C SER A 861 -21.30 9.28 -2.04
N ILE A 862 -20.52 10.36 -2.16
CA ILE A 862 -20.82 11.50 -3.03
C ILE A 862 -19.96 11.42 -4.30
N PHE A 863 -20.62 11.43 -5.46
CA PHE A 863 -20.06 11.20 -6.80
C PHE A 863 -20.56 12.28 -7.76
N SER A 864 -19.66 13.14 -8.26
CA SER A 864 -19.97 14.23 -9.20
C SER A 864 -21.23 15.03 -8.79
N ASP A 865 -21.16 15.71 -7.65
CA ASP A 865 -22.23 16.51 -7.02
C ASP A 865 -23.52 15.75 -6.63
N ARG A 866 -23.53 14.41 -6.68
CA ARG A 866 -24.71 13.56 -6.38
C ARG A 866 -24.41 12.51 -5.32
N LEU A 867 -25.35 12.30 -4.40
CA LEU A 867 -25.27 11.23 -3.41
C LEU A 867 -25.61 9.89 -4.09
N CYS A 868 -24.64 9.00 -4.19
CA CYS A 868 -24.85 7.59 -4.53
C CYS A 868 -25.24 6.82 -3.27
N VAL A 869 -26.32 6.03 -3.34
CA VAL A 869 -26.82 5.18 -2.24
C VAL A 869 -26.95 3.76 -2.73
N GLY A 870 -26.22 2.84 -2.10
CA GLY A 870 -26.34 1.39 -2.28
C GLY A 870 -27.39 0.80 -1.33
N TYR A 871 -28.22 -0.08 -1.87
CA TYR A 871 -29.22 -0.86 -1.17
C TYR A 871 -29.27 -2.27 -1.78
N GLN A 872 -30.03 -3.18 -1.16
CA GLN A 872 -30.07 -4.56 -1.63
C GLN A 872 -30.47 -4.62 -3.11
N SER A 873 -29.56 -5.15 -3.92
CA SER A 873 -29.68 -5.37 -5.37
C SER A 873 -29.82 -4.10 -6.23
N GLY A 874 -29.34 -2.94 -5.75
CA GLY A 874 -29.30 -1.73 -6.57
C GLY A 874 -28.50 -0.55 -6.00
N PHE A 875 -28.24 0.43 -6.86
CA PHE A 875 -27.59 1.70 -6.50
C PHE A 875 -28.33 2.87 -7.18
N LEU A 876 -28.59 3.95 -6.44
CA LEU A 876 -29.29 5.15 -6.92
C LEU A 876 -28.45 6.41 -6.65
N LYS A 877 -28.22 7.25 -7.66
CA LYS A 877 -27.65 8.61 -7.54
C LYS A 877 -28.78 9.63 -7.37
N TYR A 878 -28.79 10.35 -6.26
CA TYR A 878 -29.74 11.43 -5.94
C TYR A 878 -29.06 12.81 -6.12
N PRO A 879 -29.71 13.80 -6.75
CA PRO A 879 -29.18 15.16 -6.81
C PRO A 879 -29.24 15.80 -5.41
N LEU A 880 -28.07 16.20 -4.88
CA LEU A 880 -27.98 16.88 -3.57
C LEU A 880 -28.48 18.33 -3.62
N HIS A 881 -28.36 18.97 -4.79
CA HIS A 881 -28.85 20.31 -5.06
C HIS A 881 -29.79 20.31 -6.28
N GLY A 882 -30.76 21.22 -6.27
CA GLY A 882 -31.79 21.33 -7.30
C GLY A 882 -32.91 20.28 -7.20
N GLU A 883 -33.93 20.50 -8.03
CA GLU A 883 -34.96 19.49 -8.32
C GLU A 883 -34.50 18.58 -9.45
N GLY A 884 -34.85 17.31 -9.35
CA GLY A 884 -34.45 16.27 -10.30
C GLY A 884 -34.73 14.90 -9.73
N SER A 885 -35.14 13.97 -10.59
CA SER A 885 -35.43 12.59 -10.18
C SER A 885 -34.17 11.86 -9.70
N PRO A 886 -34.30 10.87 -8.80
CA PRO A 886 -33.24 9.92 -8.56
C PRO A 886 -32.92 9.14 -9.85
N TYR A 887 -31.68 8.68 -9.95
CA TYR A 887 -31.13 8.07 -11.15
C TYR A 887 -30.54 6.69 -10.83
N SER A 888 -30.95 5.63 -11.52
CA SER A 888 -30.50 4.25 -11.25
C SER A 888 -29.20 3.93 -11.95
N LEU A 889 -28.23 3.38 -11.22
CA LEU A 889 -26.99 2.83 -11.80
C LEU A 889 -27.16 1.39 -12.32
N LEU A 890 -28.34 0.78 -12.15
CA LEU A 890 -28.76 -0.41 -12.91
C LEU A 890 -29.98 -0.06 -13.76
N HIS A 891 -29.86 -0.11 -15.08
CA HIS A 891 -30.96 0.14 -16.01
C HIS A 891 -31.87 -1.10 -16.09
N PRO A 892 -33.19 -1.01 -15.86
CA PRO A 892 -34.08 -2.18 -15.80
C PRO A 892 -34.12 -2.96 -17.12
N ASP A 893 -34.03 -2.27 -18.25
CA ASP A 893 -34.03 -2.88 -19.59
C ASP A 893 -32.73 -3.66 -19.93
N ASP A 894 -31.66 -3.53 -19.14
CA ASP A 894 -30.41 -4.27 -19.39
C ASP A 894 -30.52 -5.71 -18.87
N HIS A 895 -31.02 -6.59 -19.75
CA HIS A 895 -31.20 -8.00 -19.44
C HIS A 895 -29.89 -8.73 -19.08
N THR A 896 -28.71 -8.17 -19.40
CA THR A 896 -27.40 -8.77 -19.04
C THR A 896 -27.05 -8.59 -17.55
N LEU A 897 -27.70 -7.64 -16.87
CA LEU A 897 -27.57 -7.36 -15.43
C LEU A 897 -28.75 -7.88 -14.60
N SER A 898 -29.81 -8.38 -15.25
CA SER A 898 -31.04 -8.87 -14.61
C SER A 898 -30.84 -9.91 -13.49
N PHE A 899 -29.75 -10.68 -13.54
CA PHE A 899 -29.41 -11.69 -12.52
C PHE A 899 -29.24 -11.08 -11.11
N ILE A 900 -28.82 -9.80 -11.02
CA ILE A 900 -28.65 -9.06 -9.77
C ILE A 900 -30.00 -8.85 -9.06
N SER A 901 -31.08 -8.68 -9.83
CA SER A 901 -32.45 -8.55 -9.31
C SER A 901 -33.15 -9.90 -9.10
N GLN A 902 -32.72 -10.96 -9.78
CA GLN A 902 -33.27 -12.31 -9.63
C GLN A 902 -32.77 -13.01 -8.35
N GLN A 903 -31.52 -12.78 -7.96
CA GLN A 903 -30.93 -13.29 -6.73
C GLN A 903 -30.56 -12.10 -5.83
N PRO A 904 -31.23 -11.89 -4.68
CA PRO A 904 -31.01 -10.71 -3.87
C PRO A 904 -29.58 -10.69 -3.31
N THR A 905 -28.81 -9.69 -3.73
CA THR A 905 -27.42 -9.45 -3.35
C THR A 905 -27.28 -8.12 -2.63
N ASP A 906 -26.32 -8.01 -1.73
CA ASP A 906 -26.12 -6.79 -0.94
C ASP A 906 -25.13 -5.85 -1.63
N ALA A 907 -25.41 -4.56 -1.61
CA ALA A 907 -24.54 -3.50 -2.15
C ALA A 907 -23.45 -3.15 -1.13
N ILE A 908 -22.19 -3.46 -1.45
CA ILE A 908 -21.05 -3.28 -0.55
C ILE A 908 -20.36 -1.94 -0.76
N CYS A 909 -20.07 -1.58 -2.02
CA CYS A 909 -19.59 -0.25 -2.39
C CYS A 909 -19.85 0.05 -3.87
N ALA A 910 -19.70 1.30 -4.27
CA ALA A 910 -19.51 1.68 -5.67
C ALA A 910 -18.23 2.52 -5.81
N VAL A 911 -17.71 2.63 -7.04
CA VAL A 911 -16.54 3.44 -7.40
C VAL A 911 -16.85 4.23 -8.67
N GLU A 912 -16.64 5.55 -8.65
CA GLU A 912 -16.66 6.42 -9.84
C GLU A 912 -15.27 6.34 -10.50
N ILE A 913 -15.15 5.59 -11.60
CA ILE A 913 -13.89 5.41 -12.34
C ILE A 913 -13.67 6.62 -13.25
N SER A 914 -14.75 7.09 -13.86
CA SER A 914 -14.82 8.34 -14.57
C SER A 914 -16.28 8.83 -14.57
N ASN A 915 -16.50 10.07 -14.99
CA ASN A 915 -17.84 10.66 -15.15
C ASN A 915 -18.74 9.87 -16.14
N LYS A 916 -18.19 8.88 -16.85
CA LYS A 916 -18.88 7.99 -17.81
C LYS A 916 -18.98 6.53 -17.36
N GLU A 917 -18.27 6.10 -16.33
CA GLU A 917 -18.16 4.67 -15.96
C GLU A 917 -18.01 4.47 -14.44
N TYR A 918 -18.76 3.50 -13.91
CA TYR A 918 -18.83 3.14 -12.51
C TYR A 918 -18.61 1.64 -12.32
N LEU A 919 -17.93 1.25 -11.25
CA LEU A 919 -17.93 -0.13 -10.75
C LEU A 919 -18.92 -0.22 -9.58
N LEU A 920 -19.83 -1.20 -9.63
CA LEU A 920 -20.78 -1.54 -8.58
C LEU A 920 -20.37 -2.88 -7.96
N CYS A 921 -20.01 -2.87 -6.67
CA CYS A 921 -19.58 -4.07 -5.94
C CYS A 921 -20.74 -4.64 -5.11
N PHE A 922 -21.24 -5.79 -5.53
CA PHE A 922 -22.23 -6.59 -4.80
C PHE A 922 -21.55 -7.73 -4.04
N SER A 923 -22.25 -8.33 -3.08
CA SER A 923 -21.72 -9.43 -2.25
C SER A 923 -21.37 -10.72 -3.03
N SER A 924 -21.74 -10.84 -4.31
CA SER A 924 -21.41 -11.97 -5.17
C SER A 924 -20.42 -11.65 -6.32
N VAL A 925 -20.40 -10.40 -6.80
CA VAL A 925 -19.68 -9.98 -8.02
C VAL A 925 -19.50 -8.45 -8.07
N GLY A 926 -18.49 -7.95 -8.78
CA GLY A 926 -18.37 -6.55 -9.19
C GLY A 926 -18.73 -6.36 -10.66
N VAL A 927 -19.65 -5.45 -10.98
CA VAL A 927 -20.09 -5.16 -12.36
C VAL A 927 -19.78 -3.71 -12.77
N TYR A 928 -19.35 -3.53 -14.01
CA TYR A 928 -19.08 -2.20 -14.57
C TYR A 928 -20.26 -1.70 -15.38
N VAL A 929 -20.69 -0.47 -15.11
CA VAL A 929 -21.81 0.20 -15.77
C VAL A 929 -21.42 1.58 -16.29
N ASP A 930 -22.04 2.01 -17.37
CA ASP A 930 -21.90 3.35 -17.91
C ASP A 930 -22.72 4.38 -17.10
N CYS A 931 -22.66 5.66 -17.51
CA CYS A 931 -23.50 6.70 -16.94
C CYS A 931 -25.00 6.57 -17.29
N GLN A 932 -25.39 5.60 -18.12
CA GLN A 932 -26.78 5.19 -18.40
C GLN A 932 -27.19 3.92 -17.62
N GLY A 933 -26.36 3.44 -16.69
CA GLY A 933 -26.65 2.27 -15.86
C GLY A 933 -26.69 0.94 -16.64
N ARG A 934 -26.17 0.94 -17.87
CA ARG A 934 -26.05 -0.21 -18.76
C ARG A 934 -24.64 -0.79 -18.63
N ARG A 935 -24.48 -2.07 -18.90
CA ARG A 935 -23.19 -2.77 -18.79
C ARG A 935 -22.13 -2.17 -19.72
N SER A 936 -21.05 -1.60 -19.16
CA SER A 936 -19.97 -0.98 -19.95
C SER A 936 -18.89 -1.98 -20.37
N ARG A 937 -18.63 -3.03 -19.57
CA ARG A 937 -17.57 -4.03 -19.81
C ARG A 937 -18.13 -5.44 -19.81
N GLN A 938 -17.58 -6.32 -20.66
CA GLN A 938 -17.97 -7.73 -20.68
C GLN A 938 -17.38 -8.53 -19.52
N GLN A 939 -16.20 -8.17 -19.01
CA GLN A 939 -15.60 -8.80 -17.84
C GLN A 939 -16.20 -8.26 -16.54
N GLU A 940 -16.45 -9.16 -15.59
CA GLU A 940 -16.92 -8.89 -14.23
C GLU A 940 -15.75 -9.08 -13.25
N LEU A 941 -15.69 -8.31 -12.16
CA LEU A 941 -14.75 -8.55 -11.06
C LEU A 941 -15.26 -9.68 -10.17
N MET A 942 -14.40 -10.66 -9.91
CA MET A 942 -14.77 -11.90 -9.23
C MET A 942 -14.09 -12.02 -7.86
N TRP A 943 -14.90 -12.21 -6.82
CA TRP A 943 -14.42 -12.36 -5.46
C TRP A 943 -13.99 -13.83 -5.20
N PRO A 944 -12.75 -14.09 -4.72
CA PRO A 944 -12.30 -15.45 -4.40
C PRO A 944 -13.07 -16.06 -3.22
N ALA A 945 -13.47 -15.23 -2.26
CA ALA A 945 -14.29 -15.57 -1.11
C ALA A 945 -15.36 -14.49 -0.88
N THR A 946 -16.37 -14.78 -0.04
CA THR A 946 -17.45 -13.82 0.24
C THR A 946 -16.90 -12.55 0.88
N PRO A 947 -17.08 -11.36 0.26
CA PRO A 947 -16.64 -10.10 0.82
C PRO A 947 -17.50 -9.67 2.02
N SER A 948 -16.83 -9.19 3.06
CA SER A 948 -17.42 -8.59 4.27
C SER A 948 -17.51 -7.07 4.18
N SER A 949 -16.58 -6.46 3.45
CA SER A 949 -16.49 -5.02 3.18
C SER A 949 -15.52 -4.79 2.03
N CYS A 950 -15.63 -3.64 1.36
CA CYS A 950 -14.71 -3.20 0.33
C CYS A 950 -14.33 -1.73 0.59
N CYS A 951 -13.05 -1.41 0.43
CA CYS A 951 -12.51 -0.06 0.52
C CYS A 951 -11.84 0.32 -0.80
N TYR A 952 -11.97 1.57 -1.21
CA TYR A 952 -11.36 2.09 -2.44
C TYR A 952 -10.34 3.19 -2.09
N ASN A 953 -9.12 3.04 -2.58
CA ASN A 953 -8.06 4.04 -2.51
C ASN A 953 -7.36 4.03 -3.87
N ALA A 954 -7.58 5.08 -4.66
CA ALA A 954 -7.42 5.04 -6.11
C ALA A 954 -5.98 4.68 -6.57
N PRO A 955 -5.81 3.82 -7.59
CA PRO A 955 -6.82 3.13 -8.40
C PRO A 955 -7.34 1.78 -7.83
N TYR A 956 -6.97 1.44 -6.59
CA TYR A 956 -7.11 0.08 -6.06
C TYR A 956 -8.38 -0.13 -5.22
N LEU A 957 -8.98 -1.31 -5.38
CA LEU A 957 -10.07 -1.81 -4.56
C LEU A 957 -9.56 -2.93 -3.63
N SER A 958 -9.62 -2.70 -2.33
CA SER A 958 -9.30 -3.68 -1.28
C SER A 958 -10.57 -4.39 -0.81
N VAL A 959 -10.65 -5.69 -1.07
CA VAL A 959 -11.81 -6.56 -0.81
C VAL A 959 -11.52 -7.46 0.39
N TYR A 960 -12.26 -7.28 1.49
CA TYR A 960 -11.99 -7.94 2.77
C TYR A 960 -12.83 -9.22 2.92
N SER A 961 -12.19 -10.39 3.04
CA SER A 961 -12.85 -11.67 3.38
C SER A 961 -12.51 -12.13 4.81
N GLU A 962 -13.02 -13.28 5.25
CA GLU A 962 -12.69 -13.82 6.58
C GLU A 962 -11.20 -14.20 6.73
N ASN A 963 -10.57 -14.71 5.68
CA ASN A 963 -9.22 -15.30 5.73
C ASN A 963 -8.13 -14.50 5.01
N ALA A 964 -8.50 -13.54 4.16
CA ALA A 964 -7.57 -12.78 3.33
C ALA A 964 -8.19 -11.45 2.87
N ILE A 965 -7.34 -10.54 2.37
CA ILE A 965 -7.75 -9.30 1.71
C ILE A 965 -7.20 -9.32 0.29
N ASP A 966 -8.07 -9.20 -0.69
CA ASP A 966 -7.72 -9.25 -2.11
C ASP A 966 -7.77 -7.85 -2.73
N ILE A 967 -6.69 -7.46 -3.40
CA ILE A 967 -6.51 -6.13 -3.97
C ILE A 967 -6.57 -6.22 -5.49
N PHE A 968 -7.48 -5.44 -6.08
CA PHE A 968 -7.73 -5.37 -7.51
C PHE A 968 -7.42 -3.96 -8.02
N ASP A 969 -6.86 -3.84 -9.23
CA ASP A 969 -6.86 -2.58 -9.96
C ASP A 969 -8.19 -2.43 -10.70
N VAL A 970 -8.95 -1.38 -10.35
CA VAL A 970 -10.28 -1.12 -10.92
C VAL A 970 -10.21 -0.82 -12.41
N ASN A 971 -9.08 -0.31 -12.92
CA ASN A 971 -8.91 0.04 -14.32
C ASN A 971 -8.61 -1.18 -15.20
N SER A 972 -7.55 -1.95 -14.89
CA SER A 972 -7.17 -3.15 -15.66
C SER A 972 -8.01 -4.40 -15.36
N MET A 973 -8.78 -4.40 -14.27
CA MET A 973 -9.51 -5.57 -13.75
C MET A 973 -8.60 -6.72 -13.27
N GLU A 974 -7.30 -6.50 -13.13
CA GLU A 974 -6.37 -7.53 -12.66
C GLU A 974 -6.39 -7.68 -11.13
N TRP A 975 -6.24 -8.93 -10.66
CA TRP A 975 -6.09 -9.27 -9.24
C TRP A 975 -4.61 -9.17 -8.84
N ILE A 976 -4.27 -8.04 -8.24
CA ILE A 976 -2.91 -7.54 -8.07
C ILE A 976 -2.18 -8.24 -6.92
N GLN A 977 -2.80 -8.32 -5.74
CA GLN A 977 -2.19 -8.82 -4.50
C GLN A 977 -3.24 -9.54 -3.63
N THR A 978 -2.80 -10.47 -2.79
CA THR A 978 -3.57 -11.01 -1.67
C THR A 978 -2.76 -10.88 -0.38
N ILE A 979 -3.37 -10.36 0.68
CA ILE A 979 -2.77 -10.26 2.02
C ILE A 979 -3.41 -11.33 2.91
N PRO A 980 -2.67 -12.35 3.40
CA PRO A 980 -3.23 -13.52 4.09
C PRO A 980 -3.54 -13.27 5.58
N LEU A 981 -4.16 -12.13 5.89
CA LEU A 981 -4.57 -11.76 7.24
C LEU A 981 -6.03 -12.16 7.51
N LYS A 982 -6.25 -12.91 8.60
CA LYS A 982 -7.56 -13.40 9.01
C LYS A 982 -8.28 -12.41 9.93
N LYS A 983 -9.60 -12.29 9.78
CA LYS A 983 -10.50 -11.46 10.60
C LYS A 983 -10.03 -10.00 10.68
N VAL A 984 -9.65 -9.43 9.55
CA VAL A 984 -9.35 -8.00 9.43
C VAL A 984 -10.62 -7.21 9.14
N ARG A 985 -10.75 -6.04 9.75
CA ARG A 985 -11.85 -5.09 9.49
C ARG A 985 -11.28 -3.70 9.23
N PRO A 986 -11.71 -2.98 8.17
CA PRO A 986 -11.34 -1.58 7.97
C PRO A 986 -11.90 -0.67 9.07
N LEU A 987 -11.20 0.43 9.34
CA LEU A 987 -11.56 1.43 10.36
C LEU A 987 -11.92 2.81 9.78
N ASN A 988 -11.42 3.11 8.57
CA ASN A 988 -11.81 4.20 7.68
C ASN A 988 -12.38 3.68 6.35
N THR A 989 -12.97 4.57 5.56
CA THR A 989 -13.57 4.30 4.23
C THR A 989 -12.54 3.86 3.18
N GLU A 990 -11.33 4.41 3.22
CA GLU A 990 -10.22 4.12 2.28
C GLU A 990 -9.48 2.82 2.61
N GLY A 991 -9.65 2.28 3.81
CA GLY A 991 -9.01 1.04 4.25
C GLY A 991 -7.52 1.16 4.58
N SER A 992 -6.96 2.37 4.74
CA SER A 992 -5.56 2.55 5.16
C SER A 992 -5.31 2.17 6.62
N LEU A 993 -6.33 2.29 7.51
CA LEU A 993 -6.29 1.80 8.89
C LEU A 993 -7.24 0.62 9.10
N ASN A 994 -6.74 -0.42 9.76
CA ASN A 994 -7.39 -1.72 9.88
C ASN A 994 -7.23 -2.31 11.28
N LEU A 995 -8.18 -3.14 11.71
CA LEU A 995 -8.12 -3.88 12.97
C LEU A 995 -7.99 -5.39 12.70
N LEU A 996 -6.95 -6.01 13.25
CA LEU A 996 -6.66 -7.45 13.11
C LEU A 996 -7.18 -8.23 14.31
N GLY A 997 -8.22 -9.04 14.12
CA GLY A 997 -8.92 -9.79 15.17
C GLY A 997 -8.32 -11.15 15.52
N LEU A 998 -7.08 -11.19 16.02
CA LEU A 998 -6.41 -12.39 16.54
C LEU A 998 -6.39 -12.40 18.09
N GLU A 999 -5.70 -13.37 18.70
CA GLU A 999 -5.51 -13.45 20.16
C GLU A 999 -4.89 -12.16 20.75
N THR A 1000 -4.00 -11.52 19.98
CA THR A 1000 -3.64 -10.12 20.16
C THR A 1000 -4.35 -9.28 19.09
N VAL A 1001 -5.17 -8.32 19.52
CA VAL A 1001 -5.81 -7.36 18.62
C VAL A 1001 -4.78 -6.29 18.25
N ARG A 1002 -4.48 -6.15 16.95
CA ARG A 1002 -3.46 -5.21 16.45
C ARG A 1002 -4.10 -4.15 15.55
N LEU A 1003 -3.58 -2.93 15.62
CA LEU A 1003 -3.92 -1.85 14.69
C LEU A 1003 -2.94 -1.91 13.51
N ILE A 1004 -3.44 -2.13 12.30
CA ILE A 1004 -2.64 -2.36 11.09
C ILE A 1004 -2.81 -1.18 10.12
N TYR A 1005 -1.70 -0.57 9.71
CA TYR A 1005 -1.63 0.44 8.65
C TYR A 1005 -1.17 -0.23 7.35
N PHE A 1006 -1.85 0.07 6.24
CA PHE A 1006 -1.48 -0.41 4.91
C PHE A 1006 -0.63 0.64 4.20
N LYS A 1007 0.69 0.59 4.41
CA LYS A 1007 1.65 1.42 3.66
C LYS A 1007 1.54 1.09 2.18
N ASN A 1008 1.20 2.08 1.36
CA ASN A 1008 1.29 1.98 -0.09
C ASN A 1008 2.78 2.00 -0.52
N LYS A 1009 3.24 1.00 -1.30
CA LYS A 1009 4.59 0.94 -1.90
C LYS A 1009 4.76 1.96 -3.04
N MET A 1010 3.65 2.40 -3.64
CA MET A 1010 3.62 3.21 -4.86
C MET A 1010 3.39 4.72 -4.60
N ALA A 1011 3.19 5.13 -3.34
CA ALA A 1011 3.04 6.54 -2.97
C ALA A 1011 4.40 7.22 -2.76
N GLU A 1012 4.51 8.51 -3.08
CA GLU A 1012 5.75 9.29 -2.95
C GLU A 1012 6.17 9.56 -1.48
N GLY A 1013 5.28 9.30 -0.51
CA GLY A 1013 5.54 9.42 0.92
C GLY A 1013 4.62 8.53 1.77
N ASP A 1014 4.92 8.38 3.06
CA ASP A 1014 4.08 7.66 4.02
C ASP A 1014 3.00 8.58 4.63
N GLU A 1015 1.72 8.19 4.51
CA GLU A 1015 0.59 8.86 5.18
C GLU A 1015 0.76 8.89 6.71
N LEU A 1016 1.44 7.87 7.28
CA LEU A 1016 1.69 7.73 8.70
C LEU A 1016 3.11 7.21 8.98
N VAL A 1017 3.85 7.92 9.83
CA VAL A 1017 5.16 7.49 10.35
C VAL A 1017 4.95 6.42 11.41
N VAL A 1018 5.11 5.16 11.01
CA VAL A 1018 5.05 4.00 11.91
C VAL A 1018 6.41 3.82 12.62
N PRO A 1019 6.47 3.90 13.96
CA PRO A 1019 7.69 3.65 14.73
C PRO A 1019 8.00 2.14 14.81
N GLU A 1020 9.20 1.80 15.30
CA GLU A 1020 9.57 0.40 15.56
C GLU A 1020 8.78 -0.18 16.75
N THR A 1021 7.63 -0.78 16.46
CA THR A 1021 6.82 -1.55 17.42
C THR A 1021 7.52 -2.85 17.81
N SER A 1022 7.50 -3.20 19.09
CA SER A 1022 8.07 -4.48 19.58
C SER A 1022 7.05 -5.27 20.42
N ASP A 1023 6.88 -6.55 20.09
CA ASP A 1023 5.90 -7.46 20.73
C ASP A 1023 6.05 -7.61 22.26
N ASN A 1024 7.22 -7.23 22.81
CA ASN A 1024 7.55 -7.33 24.25
C ASN A 1024 7.55 -5.97 24.97
N SER A 1025 6.95 -4.93 24.36
CA SER A 1025 6.80 -3.61 24.95
C SER A 1025 5.99 -3.66 26.25
N ARG A 1026 6.62 -3.28 27.37
CA ARG A 1026 5.94 -3.16 28.68
C ARG A 1026 5.42 -1.74 28.94
N LYS A 1027 4.99 -1.04 27.89
CA LYS A 1027 4.39 0.29 28.01
C LYS A 1027 3.04 0.20 28.73
N GLN A 1028 2.73 1.22 29.53
CA GLN A 1028 1.44 1.38 30.20
C GLN A 1028 0.89 2.78 29.96
N MET A 1029 -0.44 2.90 29.95
CA MET A 1029 -1.15 4.16 29.71
C MET A 1029 -1.26 4.97 31.02
N VAL A 1030 -0.25 5.80 31.28
CA VAL A 1030 -0.15 6.63 32.50
C VAL A 1030 -0.78 8.00 32.26
N ARG A 1031 -1.82 8.34 33.02
CA ARG A 1031 -2.51 9.65 32.96
C ARG A 1031 -1.56 10.79 33.36
N ASN A 1032 -1.63 11.92 32.67
CA ASN A 1032 -0.89 13.12 33.04
C ASN A 1032 -1.48 13.77 34.30
N ILE A 1033 -0.63 14.07 35.29
CA ILE A 1033 -1.02 14.69 36.56
C ILE A 1033 -1.61 16.09 36.33
N ASN A 1034 -1.04 16.87 35.42
CA ASN A 1034 -1.39 18.26 35.19
C ASN A 1034 -2.56 18.45 34.21
N ASN A 1035 -2.90 17.42 33.41
CA ASN A 1035 -4.03 17.47 32.47
C ASN A 1035 -4.79 16.14 32.45
N LYS A 1036 -6.01 16.16 33.01
CA LYS A 1036 -6.89 15.00 33.15
C LYS A 1036 -7.32 14.34 31.81
N ARG A 1037 -7.16 15.01 30.67
CA ARG A 1037 -7.45 14.47 29.32
C ARG A 1037 -6.21 13.98 28.56
N ARG A 1038 -4.99 14.25 29.05
CA ARG A 1038 -3.75 13.76 28.44
C ARG A 1038 -3.21 12.54 29.17
N TYR A 1039 -2.65 11.61 28.42
CA TYR A 1039 -2.06 10.36 28.88
C TYR A 1039 -0.73 10.15 28.14
N SER A 1040 0.16 9.36 28.73
CA SER A 1040 1.47 8.99 28.19
C SER A 1040 1.56 7.48 28.14
N PHE A 1041 1.96 6.90 27.00
CA PHE A 1041 2.07 5.46 26.82
C PHE A 1041 3.53 5.02 26.93
N ARG A 1042 3.97 4.75 28.17
CA ARG A 1042 5.39 4.58 28.51
C ARG A 1042 5.62 3.46 29.50
N VAL A 1043 6.80 2.85 29.43
CA VAL A 1043 7.24 1.84 30.42
C VAL A 1043 7.23 2.49 31.82
N PRO A 1044 6.59 1.88 32.84
CA PRO A 1044 6.56 2.41 34.20
C PRO A 1044 7.96 2.70 34.75
N GLU A 1045 8.09 3.75 35.56
CA GLU A 1045 9.40 4.20 36.03
C GLU A 1045 10.11 3.17 36.92
N GLU A 1046 9.36 2.46 37.76
CA GLU A 1046 9.85 1.34 38.57
C GLU A 1046 10.43 0.21 37.69
N GLU A 1047 9.72 -0.16 36.62
CA GLU A 1047 10.17 -1.19 35.69
C GLU A 1047 11.34 -0.71 34.82
N ARG A 1048 11.35 0.57 34.41
CA ARG A 1048 12.50 1.21 33.75
C ARG A 1048 13.73 1.21 34.66
N MET A 1049 13.57 1.45 35.96
CA MET A 1049 14.63 1.27 36.95
C MET A 1049 15.05 -0.19 37.09
N GLN A 1050 14.13 -1.14 37.09
CA GLN A 1050 14.43 -2.57 37.17
C GLN A 1050 15.20 -3.07 35.94
N GLN A 1051 14.82 -2.64 34.73
CA GLN A 1051 15.51 -2.92 33.47
C GLN A 1051 16.90 -2.26 33.45
N ARG A 1052 17.04 -1.02 33.94
CA ARG A 1052 18.36 -0.39 34.12
C ARG A 1052 19.22 -1.16 35.14
N ARG A 1053 18.63 -1.65 36.24
CA ARG A 1053 19.30 -2.50 37.25
C ARG A 1053 19.66 -3.90 36.74
N SER A 1054 19.01 -4.44 35.70
CA SER A 1054 19.42 -5.70 35.07
C SER A 1054 20.52 -5.48 34.02
N MET A 1055 20.37 -4.47 33.15
CA MET A 1055 21.41 -4.10 32.17
C MET A 1055 22.72 -3.65 32.83
N LEU A 1056 22.70 -3.14 34.07
CA LEU A 1056 23.91 -2.83 34.85
C LEU A 1056 24.58 -4.04 35.53
N ARG A 1057 23.93 -5.23 35.54
CA ARG A 1057 24.55 -6.49 36.03
C ARG A 1057 25.30 -7.23 34.93
N ASP A 1058 24.88 -7.06 33.69
CA ASP A 1058 25.49 -7.63 32.50
C ASP A 1058 26.71 -6.76 32.08
N PRO A 1059 27.94 -7.31 32.04
CA PRO A 1059 29.13 -6.54 31.66
C PRO A 1059 29.10 -5.94 30.25
N GLU A 1060 28.48 -6.62 29.28
CA GLU A 1060 28.43 -6.16 27.89
C GLU A 1060 27.40 -5.05 27.70
N MET A 1061 26.23 -5.22 28.32
CA MET A 1061 25.17 -4.20 28.30
C MET A 1061 25.53 -2.98 29.16
N ARG A 1062 26.31 -3.16 30.24
CA ARG A 1062 26.88 -2.07 31.03
C ARG A 1062 27.80 -1.17 30.19
N ASN A 1063 28.61 -1.74 29.29
CA ASN A 1063 29.45 -0.94 28.38
C ASN A 1063 28.61 -0.15 27.37
N LYS A 1064 27.50 -0.71 26.87
CA LYS A 1064 26.55 0.01 25.99
C LYS A 1064 25.80 1.16 26.69
N LEU A 1065 25.70 1.13 28.02
CA LEU A 1065 25.10 2.21 28.82
C LEU A 1065 26.05 3.39 29.08
N ILE A 1066 27.33 3.30 28.70
CA ILE A 1066 28.30 4.40 28.78
C ILE A 1066 28.34 5.10 27.42
N SER A 1067 27.31 5.91 27.14
CA SER A 1067 27.33 6.84 26.01
C SER A 1067 28.37 7.94 26.24
N ASN A 1068 29.16 8.28 25.23
CA ASN A 1068 30.03 9.47 25.26
C ASN A 1068 29.24 10.74 25.61
N PRO A 1069 29.81 11.69 26.37
CA PRO A 1069 29.09 12.87 26.86
C PRO A 1069 28.66 13.79 25.70
N THR A 1070 27.36 14.06 25.59
CA THR A 1070 26.76 14.85 24.50
C THR A 1070 26.63 16.35 24.81
N ASN A 1071 27.20 16.84 25.92
CA ASN A 1071 27.21 18.25 26.28
C ASN A 1071 28.42 18.57 27.19
N PHE A 1072 29.18 19.63 26.87
CA PHE A 1072 30.36 20.07 27.62
C PHE A 1072 30.12 21.25 28.59
N ASN A 1073 28.90 21.79 28.66
CA ASN A 1073 28.58 23.02 29.42
C ASN A 1073 28.28 22.82 30.92
N HIS A 1074 28.78 21.75 31.56
CA HIS A 1074 28.51 21.50 33.00
C HIS A 1074 29.73 21.10 33.86
N ILE A 1075 30.94 21.46 33.43
CA ILE A 1075 32.13 21.51 34.30
C ILE A 1075 32.69 22.94 34.30
N ALA A 1076 32.05 23.80 35.09
CA ALA A 1076 32.43 25.21 35.24
C ALA A 1076 32.37 25.67 36.72
N HIS A 1077 32.79 24.80 37.66
CA HIS A 1077 32.88 25.18 39.07
C HIS A 1077 33.95 24.41 39.88
N MET A 1078 35.18 24.37 39.34
CA MET A 1078 36.40 24.19 40.14
C MET A 1078 37.33 25.36 39.84
N GLY A 1079 37.88 25.98 40.89
CA GLY A 1079 38.77 27.14 40.76
C GLY A 1079 40.20 26.75 40.35
N PRO A 1080 41.03 27.71 39.92
CA PRO A 1080 42.42 27.45 39.57
C PRO A 1080 43.28 27.20 40.82
N GLY A 1081 43.94 26.06 40.90
CA GLY A 1081 44.86 25.71 41.99
C GLY A 1081 45.57 24.38 41.77
N ASP A 1082 46.89 24.47 41.58
CA ASP A 1082 47.96 23.46 41.64
C ASP A 1082 47.66 21.94 41.61
N GLY A 1083 48.31 21.27 40.66
CA GLY A 1083 48.98 19.99 40.90
C GLY A 1083 48.26 18.71 40.43
N ILE A 1084 48.84 18.05 39.43
CA ILE A 1084 49.77 16.92 39.66
C ILE A 1084 50.40 16.49 38.31
N GLN A 1085 51.63 15.97 38.36
CA GLN A 1085 52.43 15.59 37.20
C GLN A 1085 52.52 14.05 37.08
N ILE A 1086 52.65 13.52 35.85
CA ILE A 1086 53.58 12.40 35.48
C ILE A 1086 53.28 10.99 36.12
N LEU A 1087 53.43 9.81 35.48
CA LEU A 1087 54.11 9.34 34.26
C LEU A 1087 53.31 8.21 33.55
N LYS A 1088 53.93 7.64 32.50
CA LYS A 1088 53.66 6.43 31.69
C LYS A 1088 53.43 5.13 32.53
N ASP A 1089 53.04 3.98 31.96
CA ASP A 1089 53.91 3.10 31.15
C ASP A 1089 53.21 2.18 30.10
N LEU A 1090 54.04 1.67 29.18
CA LEU A 1090 53.81 0.74 28.05
C LEU A 1090 54.51 -0.61 28.38
N PRO A 1091 54.29 -1.79 27.70
CA PRO A 1091 54.46 -1.95 26.24
C PRO A 1091 53.77 -3.17 25.52
N MET A 1092 54.22 -3.43 24.28
CA MET A 1092 54.21 -4.72 23.52
C MET A 1092 52.90 -5.25 22.86
N ASN A 1093 52.91 -5.95 21.71
CA ASN A 1093 53.83 -5.97 20.53
C ASN A 1093 53.22 -6.77 19.33
N LEU A 1094 53.97 -6.84 18.21
CA LEU A 1094 53.95 -7.80 17.09
C LEU A 1094 52.99 -7.61 15.88
N ARG A 1095 53.62 -7.58 14.69
CA ARG A 1095 53.10 -7.97 13.35
C ARG A 1095 53.72 -9.32 12.93
N PRO A 1096 53.30 -9.90 11.79
CA PRO A 1096 54.29 -10.16 10.71
C PRO A 1096 54.03 -9.47 9.35
N GLN A 1097 55.03 -9.51 8.47
CA GLN A 1097 54.96 -9.22 7.01
C GLN A 1097 54.73 -10.53 6.21
N GLU A 1098 54.73 -10.69 4.87
CA GLU A 1098 55.39 -10.14 3.66
C GLU A 1098 54.48 -10.49 2.42
N SER A 1099 54.59 -10.04 1.16
CA SER A 1099 55.31 -8.98 0.39
C SER A 1099 54.81 -9.02 -1.09
N ARG A 1100 55.37 -8.44 -2.19
CA ARG A 1100 56.55 -7.57 -2.50
C ARG A 1100 56.33 -6.87 -3.88
N THR A 1101 57.41 -6.32 -4.48
CA THR A 1101 57.59 -5.79 -5.87
C THR A 1101 56.72 -4.62 -6.34
N VAL A 1102 57.13 -3.70 -7.24
CA VAL A 1102 58.35 -2.85 -7.46
C VAL A 1102 58.30 -2.36 -8.92
N PHE A 1103 58.34 -1.04 -9.18
CA PHE A 1103 59.17 -0.37 -10.21
C PHE A 1103 59.12 1.17 -10.04
N SER A 1104 59.90 1.93 -10.82
CA SER A 1104 60.47 3.23 -10.39
C SER A 1104 60.18 4.45 -11.30
N GLY A 1105 60.12 5.63 -10.66
CA GLY A 1105 60.53 6.93 -11.23
C GLY A 1105 59.43 7.84 -11.83
N SER A 1106 59.61 9.17 -11.95
CA SER A 1106 60.63 10.06 -11.32
C SER A 1106 60.39 11.55 -11.67
N VAL A 1107 60.58 12.46 -10.68
CA VAL A 1107 60.89 13.93 -10.86
C VAL A 1107 59.72 14.80 -11.43
N SER A 1108 59.47 16.07 -11.06
CA SER A 1108 60.23 17.12 -10.32
C SER A 1108 59.35 18.01 -9.41
N ILE A 1109 60.01 18.74 -8.50
CA ILE A 1109 59.54 19.91 -7.71
C ILE A 1109 60.25 21.17 -8.30
N PRO A 1110 59.60 22.34 -8.47
CA PRO A 1110 59.64 23.38 -7.44
C PRO A 1110 58.38 24.26 -7.26
N SER A 1111 58.32 24.90 -6.09
CA SER A 1111 57.29 25.85 -5.64
C SER A 1111 57.83 27.29 -5.58
N ILE A 1112 56.93 28.28 -5.68
CA ILE A 1112 57.20 29.72 -5.49
C ILE A 1112 55.86 30.47 -5.37
N THR A 1113 55.63 31.54 -4.58
CA THR A 1113 56.19 32.01 -3.29
C THR A 1113 55.27 33.10 -2.73
N LYS A 1114 55.12 33.20 -1.39
CA LYS A 1114 54.95 34.47 -0.60
C LYS A 1114 53.68 35.31 -0.89
N SER A 1115 53.24 36.23 -0.02
CA SER A 1115 53.70 36.68 1.31
C SER A 1115 52.53 37.12 2.19
N ARG A 1116 52.66 36.93 3.51
CA ARG A 1116 51.99 37.72 4.54
C ARG A 1116 53.04 38.14 5.57
N THR A 1117 52.98 39.39 6.02
CA THR A 1117 53.86 39.95 7.07
C THR A 1117 53.05 40.86 8.00
N GLU A 1118 53.41 40.84 9.27
CA GLU A 1118 52.88 41.67 10.37
C GLU A 1118 53.79 42.93 10.54
N PRO A 1119 53.85 43.69 11.67
CA PRO A 1119 52.99 43.71 12.87
C PRO A 1119 52.60 45.09 13.46
N GLY A 1120 51.48 45.11 14.19
CA GLY A 1120 51.36 45.65 15.56
C GLY A 1120 51.37 47.17 15.86
N ARG A 1121 50.49 47.59 16.79
CA ARG A 1121 50.82 48.47 17.95
C ARG A 1121 49.66 48.64 18.96
N SER A 1122 49.79 47.93 20.08
CA SER A 1122 49.80 48.46 21.46
C SER A 1122 48.76 49.49 21.98
N MET A 1123 48.01 49.02 22.99
CA MET A 1123 47.85 49.60 24.35
C MET A 1123 46.79 50.67 24.67
N SER A 1124 46.39 50.65 25.95
CA SER A 1124 45.49 51.56 26.70
C SER A 1124 43.99 51.46 26.37
N ALA A 1125 43.03 51.03 27.21
CA ALA A 1125 42.82 50.90 28.68
C ALA A 1125 41.85 51.96 29.28
N SER A 1126 41.10 51.51 30.31
CA SER A 1126 40.39 52.30 31.33
C SER A 1126 39.03 52.99 31.00
N SER A 1127 37.97 52.36 31.51
CA SER A 1127 37.08 52.92 32.56
C SER A 1127 36.22 54.18 32.33
N GLY A 1128 34.95 53.96 31.96
CA GLY A 1128 33.85 54.05 32.93
C GLY A 1128 33.09 55.39 33.14
N LEU A 1129 32.27 55.41 34.21
CA LEU A 1129 31.33 56.46 34.66
C LEU A 1129 30.10 56.64 33.73
N ALA A 1130 28.82 56.43 34.11
CA ALA A 1130 28.13 56.09 35.36
C ALA A 1130 27.94 57.19 36.45
N ALA A 1131 26.73 57.77 36.47
CA ALA A 1131 26.00 58.31 37.65
C ALA A 1131 24.48 58.32 37.32
N ARG A 1132 23.47 58.04 38.17
CA ARG A 1132 23.21 58.07 39.64
C ARG A 1132 22.68 59.39 40.22
N SER A 1133 21.38 59.42 40.54
CA SER A 1133 20.73 60.09 41.70
C SER A 1133 19.19 59.89 41.62
N SER A 1134 18.38 59.98 42.69
CA SER A 1134 18.65 59.81 44.13
C SER A 1134 17.37 59.50 44.92
N ALA A 1135 17.54 58.73 46.00
CA ALA A 1135 16.61 58.29 47.04
C ALA A 1135 15.66 59.34 47.68
N GLN A 1136 14.60 58.87 48.37
CA GLN A 1136 14.56 58.88 49.85
C GLN A 1136 13.39 58.08 50.49
N ASN A 1137 13.68 57.49 51.67
CA ASN A 1137 12.83 57.17 52.84
C ASN A 1137 11.55 56.30 52.70
N GLY A 1138 11.16 55.45 53.66
CA GLY A 1138 11.87 55.09 54.91
C GLY A 1138 11.20 54.01 55.77
N SER A 1139 11.98 52.96 56.09
CA SER A 1139 12.11 52.23 57.37
C SER A 1139 10.97 52.12 58.41
N ALA A 1140 10.68 50.88 58.84
CA ALA A 1140 10.48 50.49 60.24
C ALA A 1140 10.82 48.99 60.46
N LEU A 1141 11.04 48.56 61.72
CA LEU A 1141 11.53 47.22 62.11
C LEU A 1141 10.81 46.69 63.38
N ARG A 1142 10.97 45.38 63.64
CA ARG A 1142 10.74 44.59 64.89
C ARG A 1142 9.33 43.99 65.11
N ARG A 1143 9.19 42.67 65.36
CA ARG A 1143 9.45 41.87 66.62
C ARG A 1143 8.38 42.24 67.69
N GLU A 1144 7.61 41.34 68.32
CA GLU A 1144 8.05 40.20 69.17
C GLU A 1144 7.00 39.07 69.43
N PHE A 1145 7.54 37.92 69.86
CA PHE A 1145 7.05 36.86 70.77
C PHE A 1145 5.55 36.63 71.12
N SER A 1146 5.14 35.38 70.85
CA SER A 1146 4.68 34.35 71.80
C SER A 1146 3.66 34.61 72.91
N GLY A 1147 2.63 33.76 72.94
CA GLY A 1147 1.84 33.39 74.13
C GLY A 1147 0.58 34.24 74.35
N GLY A 1148 -0.58 33.69 74.72
CA GLY A 1148 -0.94 32.28 74.90
C GLY A 1148 -1.95 32.09 76.03
N SER A 1149 -3.07 31.40 75.78
CA SER A 1149 -4.00 30.98 76.84
C SER A 1149 -4.91 29.82 76.43
N TYR A 1150 -4.90 28.79 77.27
CA TYR A 1150 -5.95 27.81 77.60
C TYR A 1150 -7.02 27.46 76.57
N GLY A 1151 -7.04 26.19 76.15
CA GLY A 1151 -8.16 25.59 75.40
C GLY A 1151 -9.01 24.64 76.25
N ALA A 1152 -10.30 24.50 75.89
CA ALA A 1152 -11.16 23.42 76.38
C ALA A 1152 -12.30 23.07 75.38
N LYS A 1153 -12.31 21.80 74.93
CA LYS A 1153 -13.46 20.94 74.56
C LYS A 1153 -14.78 21.60 74.06
N ARG A 1154 -15.17 21.37 72.79
CA ARG A 1154 -16.23 20.40 72.37
C ARG A 1154 -16.49 20.41 70.85
N GLN A 1155 -17.24 19.41 70.38
CA GLN A 1155 -17.73 19.27 68.99
C GLN A 1155 -18.95 20.18 68.72
N PRO A 1156 -19.20 20.57 67.45
CA PRO A 1156 -20.47 21.12 67.00
C PRO A 1156 -21.29 20.13 66.14
N MET A 1157 -22.62 20.27 66.13
CA MET A 1157 -23.46 19.94 64.97
C MET A 1157 -24.85 20.62 65.06
N ALA A 1158 -25.41 20.95 63.88
CA ALA A 1158 -26.82 21.26 63.57
C ALA A 1158 -27.52 22.52 64.15
N SER A 1159 -27.69 23.53 63.27
CA SER A 1159 -28.99 24.16 62.92
C SER A 1159 -29.65 25.13 63.95
N PRO A 1160 -30.75 25.87 63.62
CA PRO A 1160 -31.57 25.91 62.40
C PRO A 1160 -31.91 27.34 61.86
N SER A 1161 -32.99 27.41 61.05
CA SER A 1161 -33.89 28.56 60.75
C SER A 1161 -33.67 29.37 59.46
N ASP A 1162 -34.69 29.86 58.74
CA ASP A 1162 -36.05 29.30 58.44
C ASP A 1162 -36.70 30.12 57.28
N GLY A 1163 -37.77 29.64 56.61
CA GLY A 1163 -38.56 30.52 55.71
C GLY A 1163 -39.46 29.92 54.60
N SER A 1164 -40.75 29.75 54.91
CA SER A 1164 -41.91 30.06 54.04
C SER A 1164 -42.34 29.19 52.82
N LEU A 1165 -43.23 28.22 53.13
CA LEU A 1165 -44.63 28.09 52.66
C LEU A 1165 -45.05 27.71 51.21
N SER A 1166 -46.08 26.84 51.20
CA SER A 1166 -47.15 26.61 50.19
C SER A 1166 -46.82 25.87 48.87
N SER A 1167 -47.71 25.01 48.34
CA SER A 1167 -48.85 24.27 48.91
C SER A 1167 -49.42 23.26 47.90
N GLY A 1168 -49.77 22.03 48.30
CA GLY A 1168 -50.59 21.14 47.48
C GLY A 1168 -50.48 19.65 47.81
N GLY A 1169 -51.54 19.03 48.32
CA GLY A 1169 -51.64 17.58 48.53
C GLY A 1169 -52.90 17.14 49.27
N LEU A 1170 -53.61 16.16 48.72
CA LEU A 1170 -54.70 15.33 49.25
C LEU A 1170 -54.79 14.12 48.27
N ASP A 1171 -55.08 12.87 48.64
CA ASP A 1171 -55.28 12.26 49.97
C ASP A 1171 -55.20 10.70 49.86
N GLN A 1172 -55.01 9.99 50.99
CA GLN A 1172 -55.19 8.53 51.23
C GLN A 1172 -54.40 7.51 50.35
N GLY A 1173 -53.94 6.36 50.85
CA GLY A 1173 -53.89 5.82 52.22
C GLY A 1173 -53.38 4.34 52.22
N SER A 1174 -52.98 3.80 53.38
CA SER A 1174 -52.79 2.36 53.75
C SER A 1174 -52.14 1.37 52.74
N ASP A 1175 -51.17 0.52 53.05
CA ASP A 1175 -50.83 -0.05 54.37
C ASP A 1175 -49.39 -0.65 54.41
N ALA A 1176 -48.97 -1.13 55.58
CA ALA A 1176 -47.70 -1.85 55.85
C ALA A 1176 -47.99 -3.35 56.16
N PRO A 1177 -47.05 -4.23 56.65
CA PRO A 1177 -45.62 -4.02 56.94
C PRO A 1177 -44.66 -5.18 56.54
N THR A 1178 -43.34 -4.95 56.77
CA THR A 1178 -42.23 -5.84 57.26
C THR A 1178 -42.28 -7.38 57.06
N ARG A 1179 -41.16 -8.12 56.94
CA ARG A 1179 -39.96 -8.23 57.81
C ARG A 1179 -38.73 -8.70 56.99
N ASP A 1180 -37.51 -8.20 57.22
CA ASP A 1180 -36.45 -8.67 58.16
C ASP A 1180 -35.88 -10.08 57.78
N TYR A 1181 -34.64 -10.51 58.09
CA TYR A 1181 -33.60 -10.09 59.05
C TYR A 1181 -32.18 -10.29 58.44
N GLU A 1182 -31.25 -9.34 58.66
CA GLU A 1182 -29.82 -9.47 59.12
C GLU A 1182 -28.84 -10.59 58.58
N ARG A 1183 -27.50 -10.55 58.75
CA ARG A 1183 -26.51 -9.59 59.32
C ARG A 1183 -25.10 -9.87 58.75
N GLU A 1184 -24.21 -8.86 58.80
CA GLU A 1184 -22.77 -8.87 59.20
C GLU A 1184 -21.78 -10.00 58.77
N ASP A 1185 -20.45 -9.80 58.73
CA ASP A 1185 -19.66 -8.57 59.01
C ASP A 1185 -18.42 -8.41 58.11
N SER A 1186 -17.74 -7.29 58.30
CA SER A 1186 -16.46 -6.87 57.71
C SER A 1186 -15.26 -7.46 58.44
N ASP A 1187 -14.08 -7.50 57.81
CA ASP A 1187 -12.97 -6.63 58.27
C ASP A 1187 -11.80 -6.51 57.27
N SER A 1188 -10.87 -5.60 57.55
CA SER A 1188 -9.56 -5.47 56.87
C SER A 1188 -8.56 -4.74 57.76
N PRO A 1189 -7.27 -5.11 57.73
CA PRO A 1189 -6.27 -4.08 57.42
C PRO A 1189 -5.03 -4.54 56.61
N ARG A 1190 -4.22 -3.55 56.25
CA ARG A 1190 -2.96 -3.64 55.49
C ARG A 1190 -1.79 -4.11 56.36
N HIS A 1191 -0.69 -4.59 55.75
CA HIS A 1191 0.65 -3.97 55.86
C HIS A 1191 1.64 -4.58 54.82
N SER A 1192 2.95 -4.26 54.88
CA SER A 1192 3.82 -4.14 53.70
C SER A 1192 5.12 -4.97 53.73
N THR A 1193 5.74 -5.19 52.56
CA THR A 1193 7.17 -5.55 52.30
C THR A 1193 7.68 -6.93 52.81
N ALA A 1194 8.61 -7.68 52.17
CA ALA A 1194 9.57 -7.38 51.09
C ALA A 1194 10.01 -8.62 50.25
N SER A 1195 10.48 -8.36 49.02
CA SER A 1195 11.64 -8.92 48.28
C SER A 1195 12.17 -10.38 48.43
N ASN A 1196 12.31 -11.07 47.28
CA ASN A 1196 13.46 -11.91 46.84
C ASN A 1196 13.81 -13.23 47.59
N SER A 1197 14.43 -14.27 46.98
CA SER A 1197 14.82 -14.56 45.58
C SER A 1197 15.36 -16.01 45.42
N SER A 1198 15.38 -16.55 44.17
CA SER A 1198 16.33 -17.57 43.63
C SER A 1198 16.35 -19.00 44.24
N ASN A 1199 16.71 -20.10 43.54
CA ASN A 1199 17.02 -20.34 42.12
C ASN A 1199 16.86 -21.84 41.73
N LEU A 1200 16.79 -22.10 40.42
CA LEU A 1200 17.25 -23.26 39.63
C LEU A 1200 17.99 -24.39 40.41
N SER A 1201 17.70 -25.70 40.26
CA SER A 1201 17.98 -26.51 39.04
C SER A 1201 17.41 -27.96 39.15
N SER A 1202 17.26 -28.66 38.01
CA SER A 1202 16.92 -30.12 37.88
C SER A 1202 18.19 -31.01 37.87
N PRO A 1203 18.15 -32.36 37.72
CA PRO A 1203 17.06 -33.39 37.64
C PRO A 1203 17.22 -34.44 38.81
N PRO A 1204 16.76 -35.74 38.82
CA PRO A 1204 16.10 -36.59 37.81
C PRO A 1204 14.87 -37.43 38.26
N SER A 1205 14.34 -38.22 37.32
CA SER A 1205 13.42 -39.37 37.51
C SER A 1205 14.21 -40.65 37.91
N PRO A 1206 13.59 -41.81 38.29
CA PRO A 1206 12.19 -42.24 38.11
C PRO A 1206 11.57 -42.94 39.35
N VAL A 1207 10.75 -43.98 39.11
CA VAL A 1207 10.09 -44.94 40.05
C VAL A 1207 8.63 -44.61 40.42
N SER A 1208 7.71 -45.40 39.83
CA SER A 1208 6.45 -45.81 40.47
C SER A 1208 6.68 -47.15 41.18
N PRO A 1209 5.89 -47.53 42.21
CA PRO A 1209 4.69 -48.32 41.90
C PRO A 1209 3.51 -48.13 42.90
N HIS A 1210 2.45 -48.93 42.63
CA HIS A 1210 1.28 -49.22 43.49
C HIS A 1210 0.10 -48.23 43.39
N LYS A 1211 -1.07 -48.65 42.87
CA LYS A 1211 -2.05 -49.68 43.30
C LYS A 1211 -2.95 -49.14 44.44
N THR A 1212 -4.28 -49.31 44.45
CA THR A 1212 -5.17 -50.12 43.58
C THR A 1212 -6.63 -49.68 43.68
N LYS A 1213 -7.43 -50.03 42.64
CA LYS A 1213 -8.88 -50.38 42.72
C LYS A 1213 -9.86 -49.23 43.05
N SER A 1214 -11.14 -49.28 42.64
CA SER A 1214 -11.84 -50.24 41.75
C SER A 1214 -13.25 -49.75 41.38
N LEU A 1215 -13.70 -50.09 40.16
CA LEU A 1215 -15.11 -50.40 39.78
C LEU A 1215 -16.12 -49.24 39.97
N SER A 1216 -17.31 -49.17 39.35
CA SER A 1216 -17.99 -49.81 38.20
C SER A 1216 -19.29 -48.95 37.98
N LEU A 1217 -20.14 -49.00 36.96
CA LEU A 1217 -20.50 -49.91 35.86
C LEU A 1217 -21.44 -49.07 34.92
N GLU A 1218 -22.22 -49.70 34.02
CA GLU A 1218 -23.48 -49.25 33.34
C GLU A 1218 -23.72 -47.73 33.05
N SER A 1219 -23.87 -47.23 31.82
CA SER A 1219 -24.67 -47.59 30.62
C SER A 1219 -26.15 -47.14 30.65
N SER A 1220 -26.64 -46.66 29.49
CA SER A 1220 -28.05 -46.38 29.16
C SER A 1220 -28.71 -45.18 29.90
N ASP A 1221 -29.64 -44.40 29.30
CA ASP A 1221 -30.04 -44.34 27.88
C ASP A 1221 -30.80 -43.04 27.49
N HIS A 1222 -31.09 -42.91 26.18
CA HIS A 1222 -32.27 -42.27 25.56
C HIS A 1222 -32.57 -40.73 25.66
N VAL A 1223 -32.78 -40.14 24.47
CA VAL A 1223 -33.95 -39.31 24.02
C VAL A 1223 -34.23 -37.99 24.78
N SER A 1224 -34.12 -36.77 24.23
CA SER A 1224 -34.65 -36.16 22.99
C SER A 1224 -35.59 -34.99 23.39
N TRP A 1225 -35.66 -33.92 22.59
CA TRP A 1225 -36.86 -33.29 22.01
C TRP A 1225 -36.54 -31.86 21.51
N ASP A 1226 -37.38 -31.34 20.60
CA ASP A 1226 -37.08 -30.24 19.68
C ASP A 1226 -37.06 -28.83 20.29
N SER A 1227 -36.19 -27.96 19.74
CA SER A 1227 -36.52 -26.60 19.25
C SER A 1227 -35.37 -26.05 18.40
#